data_AF-A0A3D3ZKW3-F1
#
_entry.id   AF-A0A3D3ZKW3-F1
#
_cell.length_a   1.000
_cell.length_b   1.000
_cell.length_c   1.000
_cell.angle_alpha   90.00
_cell.angle_beta   90.00
_cell.angle_gamma   90.00
#
_symmetry.space_group_name_H-M   'P 1'
#
loop_
_entity.id
_entity.type
_entity.pdbx_description
1 polymer ?
#
loop_
_entity_poly.entity_id
_entity_poly.type
_entity_poly.pdbx_seq_one_letter_code
_entity_poly.pdbx_strand_id
1 'polypeptide(L)'
;EADERRLRTAQNEFFQVQARLGASQTDLGRQQKQLGERNRTLAARRESIAQAQQSLRSLETHLVEERSRLDTARKEEQQVAQRKQALGRAIADAQQEFERLKSAQSEAERQRRTVSDRLNMLKNWRQSLSGYTDGVRALLRAPAAKVSGLVGPVPQLGVAPSGLEIAIEAALGPYLQAVVVQTYRDAQNCLLYLQTAKLGKAMVVWMEGEQAGEKDYDERLQVPEETIKRFLEARPILKERVVGFAWRSMQCEPRYLPLFRTMLRGVVLVRDVEAGRELMAWVLSYTVSDTGDLPIEMVVTGAGEVLHHAGWLAAGSGKEGSQQGLLTYERELHELPGLLSEHVALIDQLNSMISEVQRAQEGRRIEQSAVDRELQKILARVNELNRVVMTTQREQEHIQTELRLADSLEQQLAAEVVGLEQEVQAAQERVRVHEKSQREMAGLVEELQHEMEERATVFRRQQDELGRGRTAVAVKRQEARSLRQQLDTLQLQAQEHKAQVEQQRGRIKETEQQQQVLVETINSRRRELEEVRAKSHTLGNELNLAEEQASEIERQVGTLEQQTTQLRQAMTGLEGGYRRCLLESQKTRDAVDSLLEQLREEMGVMDPKELNNYAAYVTITPGEAASQNDQFVSEDSGALSEEEEAYLRKLRRRVDSLRGRLKVLGGCDPDAPQQYEEIRTRFEFLSTQIADMEQAASHLRSIIGQLDVTMARQFEATFQAVNARFREHFITLFNGGNARLELTDAKTGEDDSDKSVPAHMPAGVEVIVQPPGKKVQDLSLLSGGERALVSAALLFALLEINPPPFCLLDEVDAALDESNVVRFCDILKRLAQRTQFIMITHNRVTMTSAQVIYGVSMGGDSISRLLSMKLEEAPVAGDR
;
A
#
# COMPACT_ATOMS: atom_id res chain seq x y z
N GLU A 1 70.72 47.34 -17.97
CA GLU A 1 70.76 46.09 -17.18
C GLU A 1 70.13 46.18 -15.78
N ALA A 2 70.74 46.90 -14.82
CA ALA A 2 70.30 46.86 -13.42
C ALA A 2 68.83 47.31 -13.23
N ASP A 3 68.47 48.44 -13.83
CA ASP A 3 67.10 48.96 -13.77
C ASP A 3 66.11 48.12 -14.60
N GLU A 4 66.54 47.50 -15.70
CA GLU A 4 65.70 46.51 -16.44
C GLU A 4 65.39 45.29 -15.58
N ARG A 5 66.30 44.86 -14.70
CA ARG A 5 66.01 43.78 -13.74
C ARG A 5 64.96 44.22 -12.71
N ARG A 6 65.04 45.47 -12.22
CA ARG A 6 64.03 46.06 -11.32
C ARG A 6 62.65 46.18 -11.96
N LEU A 7 62.59 46.67 -13.21
CA LEU A 7 61.35 46.75 -13.97
C LEU A 7 60.75 45.35 -14.20
N ARG A 8 61.57 44.35 -14.55
CA ARG A 8 61.10 42.96 -14.70
C ARG A 8 60.62 42.34 -13.38
N THR A 9 61.23 42.66 -12.23
CA THR A 9 60.69 42.21 -10.94
C THR A 9 59.35 42.88 -10.61
N ALA A 10 59.23 44.21 -10.78
CA ALA A 10 57.96 44.91 -10.56
C ALA A 10 56.85 44.41 -11.50
N GLN A 11 57.15 44.15 -12.77
CA GLN A 11 56.22 43.56 -13.73
C GLN A 11 55.81 42.12 -13.34
N ASN A 12 56.75 41.28 -12.89
CA ASN A 12 56.43 39.93 -12.42
C ASN A 12 55.56 39.95 -11.15
N GLU A 13 55.81 40.87 -10.22
CA GLU A 13 55.00 41.05 -9.02
C GLU A 13 53.61 41.62 -9.36
N PHE A 14 53.52 42.56 -10.30
CA PHE A 14 52.26 43.05 -10.87
C PHE A 14 51.41 41.90 -11.45
N PHE A 15 52.00 41.04 -12.29
CA PHE A 15 51.29 39.88 -12.85
C PHE A 15 50.85 38.89 -11.76
N GLN A 16 51.64 38.68 -10.70
CA GLN A 16 51.21 37.85 -9.55
C GLN A 16 50.04 38.48 -8.77
N VAL A 17 50.05 39.79 -8.56
CA VAL A 17 48.95 40.51 -7.90
C VAL A 17 47.68 40.47 -8.78
N GLN A 18 47.81 40.69 -10.09
CA GLN A 18 46.71 40.60 -11.06
C GLN A 18 46.11 39.19 -11.10
N ALA A 19 46.93 38.13 -11.05
CA ALA A 19 46.45 36.76 -10.98
C ALA A 19 45.71 36.45 -9.65
N ARG A 20 46.22 36.95 -8.51
CA ARG A 20 45.54 36.81 -7.19
C ARG A 20 44.22 37.58 -7.14
N LEU A 21 44.15 38.75 -7.76
CA LEU A 21 42.91 39.52 -7.91
C LEU A 21 41.89 38.75 -8.75
N GLY A 22 42.30 38.23 -9.92
CA GLY A 22 41.43 37.44 -10.79
C GLY A 22 40.86 36.20 -10.07
N ALA A 23 41.70 35.45 -9.36
CA ALA A 23 41.26 34.31 -8.54
C ALA A 23 40.23 34.73 -7.48
N SER A 24 40.53 35.80 -6.72
CA SER A 24 39.65 36.33 -5.67
C SER A 24 38.29 36.83 -6.23
N GLN A 25 38.28 37.42 -7.43
CA GLN A 25 37.07 37.84 -8.12
C GLN A 25 36.24 36.63 -8.61
N THR A 26 36.89 35.56 -9.11
CA THR A 26 36.17 34.33 -9.48
C THR A 26 35.61 33.57 -8.27
N ASP A 27 36.31 33.53 -7.15
CA ASP A 27 35.82 32.95 -5.91
C ASP A 27 34.63 33.75 -5.34
N LEU A 28 34.74 35.08 -5.32
CA LEU A 28 33.64 35.97 -4.95
C LEU A 28 32.39 35.75 -5.82
N GLY A 29 32.55 35.70 -7.15
CA GLY A 29 31.45 35.44 -8.07
C GLY A 29 30.80 34.07 -7.86
N ARG A 30 31.60 33.05 -7.53
CA ARG A 30 31.11 31.71 -7.17
C ARG A 30 30.29 31.71 -5.88
N GLN A 31 30.81 32.34 -4.82
CA GLN A 31 30.12 32.43 -3.52
C GLN A 31 28.83 33.27 -3.63
N GLN A 32 28.85 34.38 -4.37
CA GLN A 32 27.64 35.19 -4.64
C GLN A 32 26.58 34.40 -5.41
N LYS A 33 26.95 33.59 -6.40
CA LYS A 33 26.00 32.72 -7.12
C LYS A 33 25.39 31.68 -6.18
N GLN A 34 26.20 30.98 -5.40
CA GLN A 34 25.76 29.96 -4.44
C GLN A 34 24.82 30.54 -3.37
N LEU A 35 25.12 31.75 -2.87
CA LEU A 35 24.26 32.51 -1.96
C LEU A 35 22.93 32.91 -2.60
N GLY A 36 22.94 33.34 -3.87
CA GLY A 36 21.73 33.66 -4.62
C GLY A 36 20.83 32.44 -4.87
N GLU A 37 21.43 31.27 -5.10
CA GLU A 37 20.72 30.00 -5.22
C GLU A 37 20.12 29.56 -3.88
N ARG A 38 20.89 29.58 -2.78
CA ARG A 38 20.40 29.24 -1.44
C ARG A 38 19.27 30.17 -0.98
N ASN A 39 19.39 31.48 -1.19
CA ASN A 39 18.32 32.44 -0.87
C ASN A 39 17.01 32.17 -1.62
N ARG A 40 17.06 31.75 -2.90
CA ARG A 40 15.86 31.32 -3.64
C ARG A 40 15.23 30.07 -3.04
N THR A 41 16.04 29.07 -2.66
CA THR A 41 15.52 27.86 -2.01
C THR A 41 14.90 28.15 -0.63
N LEU A 42 15.47 29.08 0.13
CA LEU A 42 14.95 29.52 1.42
C LEU A 42 13.60 30.24 1.27
N ALA A 43 13.48 31.14 0.28
CA ALA A 43 12.23 31.84 -0.01
C ALA A 43 11.10 30.87 -0.41
N ALA A 44 11.38 29.94 -1.34
CA ALA A 44 10.40 28.93 -1.75
C ALA A 44 10.00 27.97 -0.60
N ARG A 45 10.93 27.63 0.29
CA ARG A 45 10.61 26.86 1.50
C ARG A 45 9.71 27.62 2.47
N ARG A 46 9.97 28.91 2.71
CA ARG A 46 9.10 29.76 3.56
C ARG A 46 7.67 29.89 3.01
N GLU A 47 7.53 30.02 1.69
CA GLU A 47 6.21 30.05 1.04
C GLU A 47 5.47 28.70 1.19
N SER A 48 6.15 27.58 0.95
CA SER A 48 5.59 26.23 1.15
C SER A 48 5.18 25.98 2.61
N ILE A 49 5.97 26.43 3.59
CA ILE A 49 5.63 26.37 5.02
C ILE A 49 4.38 27.22 5.31
N ALA A 50 4.28 28.43 4.77
CA ALA A 50 3.10 29.29 4.97
C ALA A 50 1.82 28.67 4.38
N GLN A 51 1.90 28.03 3.22
CA GLN A 51 0.78 27.29 2.61
C GLN A 51 0.36 26.09 3.48
N ALA A 52 1.32 25.32 4.01
CA ALA A 52 1.05 24.20 4.91
C ALA A 52 0.50 24.64 6.29
N GLN A 53 0.92 25.79 6.81
CA GLN A 53 0.30 26.41 8.00
C GLN A 53 -1.15 26.84 7.74
N GLN A 54 -1.47 27.27 6.51
CA GLN A 54 -2.84 27.63 6.15
C GLN A 54 -3.75 26.39 6.00
N SER A 55 -3.28 25.33 5.34
CA SER A 55 -4.05 24.08 5.21
C SER A 55 -4.29 23.40 6.56
N LEU A 56 -3.29 23.41 7.44
CA LEU A 56 -3.40 22.93 8.82
C LEU A 56 -4.51 23.67 9.60
N ARG A 57 -4.59 25.00 9.49
CA ARG A 57 -5.66 25.79 10.15
C ARG A 57 -7.05 25.43 9.63
N SER A 58 -7.23 25.20 8.32
CA SER A 58 -8.51 24.75 7.78
C SER A 58 -8.91 23.34 8.25
N LEU A 59 -7.94 22.42 8.33
CA LEU A 59 -8.13 21.09 8.92
C LEU A 59 -8.54 21.19 10.39
N GLU A 60 -7.89 22.06 11.17
CA GLU A 60 -8.23 22.31 12.57
C GLU A 60 -9.65 22.86 12.76
N THR A 61 -10.12 23.77 11.89
CA THR A 61 -11.52 24.22 11.93
C THR A 61 -12.50 23.10 11.58
N HIS A 62 -12.26 22.32 10.52
CA HIS A 62 -13.14 21.21 10.16
C HIS A 62 -13.15 20.09 11.20
N LEU A 63 -12.02 19.84 11.88
CA LEU A 63 -11.95 18.87 12.97
C LEU A 63 -12.85 19.27 14.15
N VAL A 64 -12.91 20.57 14.48
CA VAL A 64 -13.81 21.09 15.53
C VAL A 64 -15.28 20.97 15.10
N GLU A 65 -15.59 21.27 13.84
CA GLU A 65 -16.94 21.09 13.29
C GLU A 65 -17.39 19.62 13.36
N GLU A 66 -16.58 18.69 12.86
CA GLU A 66 -16.92 17.26 12.84
C GLU A 66 -16.95 16.63 14.24
N ARG A 67 -16.08 17.05 15.16
CA ARG A 67 -16.19 16.68 16.59
C ARG A 67 -17.51 17.16 17.20
N SER A 68 -17.98 18.36 16.85
CA SER A 68 -19.28 18.86 17.34
C SER A 68 -20.47 18.07 16.78
N ARG A 69 -20.42 17.65 15.51
CA ARG A 69 -21.41 16.79 14.84
C ARG A 69 -21.44 15.38 15.44
N LEU A 70 -20.27 14.86 15.80
CA LEU A 70 -20.13 13.58 16.50
C LEU A 70 -20.73 13.63 17.91
N ASP A 71 -20.50 14.71 18.67
CA ASP A 71 -21.04 14.87 20.01
C ASP A 71 -22.56 15.12 20.05
N THR A 72 -23.16 15.73 19.03
CA THR A 72 -24.63 15.77 18.90
C THR A 72 -25.20 14.40 18.55
N ALA A 73 -24.57 13.68 17.61
CA ALA A 73 -24.99 12.33 17.23
C ALA A 73 -24.92 11.33 18.40
N ARG A 74 -23.89 11.40 19.25
CA ARG A 74 -23.77 10.59 20.48
C ARG A 74 -24.84 10.93 21.53
N LYS A 75 -25.30 12.19 21.61
CA LYS A 75 -26.42 12.59 22.49
C LYS A 75 -27.76 12.06 21.98
N GLU A 76 -27.99 12.09 20.67
CA GLU A 76 -29.14 11.43 20.03
C GLU A 76 -29.13 9.92 20.29
N GLU A 77 -27.97 9.26 20.12
CA GLU A 77 -27.77 7.83 20.40
C GLU A 77 -28.17 7.48 21.84
N GLN A 78 -27.68 8.24 22.83
CA GLN A 78 -27.96 8.01 24.24
C GLN A 78 -29.45 8.18 24.57
N GLN A 79 -30.14 9.16 23.97
CA GLN A 79 -31.58 9.37 24.16
C GLN A 79 -32.42 8.23 23.56
N VAL A 80 -32.08 7.78 22.35
CA VAL A 80 -32.78 6.67 21.68
C VAL A 80 -32.51 5.34 22.39
N ALA A 81 -31.29 5.12 22.90
CA ALA A 81 -30.96 3.95 23.72
C ALA A 81 -31.74 3.93 25.06
N GLN A 82 -31.91 5.07 25.73
CA GLN A 82 -32.76 5.18 26.92
C GLN A 82 -34.23 4.89 26.61
N ARG A 83 -34.77 5.42 25.48
CA ARG A 83 -36.13 5.12 25.01
C ARG A 83 -36.32 3.63 24.72
N LYS A 84 -35.34 2.97 24.09
CA LYS A 84 -35.31 1.52 23.86
C LYS A 84 -35.35 0.74 25.18
N GLN A 85 -34.56 1.15 26.18
CA GLN A 85 -34.55 0.48 27.49
C GLN A 85 -35.89 0.63 28.24
N ALA A 86 -36.53 1.80 28.16
CA ALA A 86 -37.85 2.03 28.73
C ALA A 86 -38.94 1.16 28.07
N LEU A 87 -38.95 1.09 26.73
CA LEU A 87 -39.84 0.20 25.97
C LEU A 87 -39.61 -1.28 26.32
N GLY A 88 -38.34 -1.71 26.42
CA GLY A 88 -37.99 -3.08 26.80
C GLY A 88 -38.53 -3.49 28.17
N ARG A 89 -38.46 -2.60 29.18
CA ARG A 89 -39.09 -2.83 30.49
C ARG A 89 -40.61 -2.92 30.36
N ALA A 90 -41.25 -1.95 29.69
CA ALA A 90 -42.69 -1.95 29.50
C ALA A 90 -43.23 -3.15 28.72
N ILE A 91 -42.41 -3.82 27.89
CA ILE A 91 -42.76 -5.08 27.23
C ILE A 91 -42.65 -6.26 28.20
N ALA A 92 -41.60 -6.32 29.03
CA ALA A 92 -41.45 -7.34 30.07
C ALA A 92 -42.56 -7.27 31.13
N ASP A 93 -42.89 -6.06 31.61
CA ASP A 93 -43.97 -5.82 32.57
C ASP A 93 -45.33 -6.30 32.02
N ALA A 94 -45.61 -6.00 30.75
CA ALA A 94 -46.83 -6.45 30.06
C ALA A 94 -46.86 -7.97 29.85
N GLN A 95 -45.71 -8.60 29.59
CA GLN A 95 -45.63 -10.04 29.44
C GLN A 95 -45.85 -10.77 30.78
N GLN A 96 -45.31 -10.24 31.89
CA GLN A 96 -45.59 -10.79 33.22
C GLN A 96 -47.08 -10.71 33.56
N GLU A 97 -47.75 -9.61 33.22
CA GLU A 97 -49.19 -9.46 33.45
C GLU A 97 -50.04 -10.36 32.53
N PHE A 98 -49.63 -10.56 31.28
CA PHE A 98 -50.23 -11.55 30.38
C PHE A 98 -50.12 -12.98 30.94
N GLU A 99 -48.95 -13.36 31.47
CA GLU A 99 -48.72 -14.68 32.08
C GLU A 99 -49.57 -14.87 33.35
N ARG A 100 -49.72 -13.84 34.18
CA ARG A 100 -50.65 -13.83 35.34
C ARG A 100 -52.09 -14.05 34.90
N LEU A 101 -52.62 -13.20 34.00
CA LEU A 101 -54.00 -13.30 33.50
C LEU A 101 -54.28 -14.68 32.87
N LYS A 102 -53.33 -15.23 32.12
CA LYS A 102 -53.43 -16.57 31.51
C LYS A 102 -53.43 -17.69 32.56
N SER A 103 -52.69 -17.55 33.66
CA SER A 103 -52.75 -18.50 34.78
C SER A 103 -54.11 -18.47 35.48
N ALA A 104 -54.66 -17.28 35.74
CA ALA A 104 -56.00 -17.09 36.30
C ALA A 104 -57.11 -17.64 35.37
N GLN A 105 -56.99 -17.46 34.05
CA GLN A 105 -57.89 -18.09 33.08
C GLN A 105 -57.82 -19.61 33.17
N SER A 106 -56.62 -20.19 33.22
CA SER A 106 -56.43 -21.65 33.30
C SER A 106 -57.06 -22.23 34.58
N GLU A 107 -56.95 -21.54 35.71
CA GLU A 107 -57.60 -21.93 36.95
C GLU A 107 -59.13 -21.79 36.88
N ALA A 108 -59.65 -20.66 36.40
CA ALA A 108 -61.09 -20.44 36.22
C ALA A 108 -61.71 -21.47 35.26
N GLU A 109 -61.03 -21.83 34.17
CA GLU A 109 -61.44 -22.92 33.29
C GLU A 109 -61.45 -24.28 34.00
N ARG A 110 -60.48 -24.55 34.87
CA ARG A 110 -60.41 -25.79 35.65
C ARG A 110 -61.57 -25.90 36.64
N GLN A 111 -61.88 -24.80 37.34
CA GLN A 111 -63.05 -24.69 38.21
C GLN A 111 -64.36 -24.86 37.41
N ARG A 112 -64.51 -24.16 36.28
CA ARG A 112 -65.68 -24.28 35.39
C ARG A 112 -65.90 -25.71 34.89
N ARG A 113 -64.82 -26.42 34.52
CA ARG A 113 -64.89 -27.85 34.13
C ARG A 113 -65.37 -28.71 35.30
N THR A 114 -64.78 -28.58 36.48
CA THR A 114 -65.20 -29.33 37.68
C THR A 114 -66.68 -29.10 38.04
N VAL A 115 -67.15 -27.85 38.00
CA VAL A 115 -68.57 -27.50 38.23
C VAL A 115 -69.46 -28.09 37.13
N SER A 116 -69.07 -27.99 35.87
CA SER A 116 -69.79 -28.56 34.72
C SER A 116 -69.91 -30.08 34.78
N ASP A 117 -68.83 -30.77 35.16
CA ASP A 117 -68.79 -32.23 35.23
C ASP A 117 -69.62 -32.76 36.41
N ARG A 118 -69.59 -32.06 37.57
CA ARG A 118 -70.50 -32.33 38.70
C ARG A 118 -71.96 -32.10 38.31
N LEU A 119 -72.26 -30.99 37.65
CA LEU A 119 -73.62 -30.68 37.16
C LEU A 119 -74.13 -31.76 36.19
N ASN A 120 -73.28 -32.22 35.26
CA ASN A 120 -73.63 -33.27 34.31
C ASN A 120 -73.82 -34.63 34.99
N MET A 121 -72.98 -34.97 35.97
CA MET A 121 -73.14 -36.17 36.81
C MET A 121 -74.51 -36.17 37.53
N LEU A 122 -74.88 -35.06 38.16
CA LEU A 122 -76.15 -34.92 38.88
C LEU A 122 -77.36 -34.91 37.93
N LYS A 123 -77.25 -34.26 36.75
CA LYS A 123 -78.31 -34.29 35.72
C LYS A 123 -78.56 -35.71 35.23
N ASN A 124 -77.50 -36.47 34.97
CA ASN A 124 -77.60 -37.88 34.59
C ASN A 124 -78.18 -38.73 35.73
N TRP A 125 -77.82 -38.45 36.98
CA TRP A 125 -78.38 -39.11 38.17
C TRP A 125 -79.90 -38.86 38.29
N ARG A 126 -80.34 -37.59 38.18
CA ARG A 126 -81.76 -37.21 38.16
C ARG A 126 -82.54 -37.84 37.00
N GLN A 127 -81.98 -37.85 35.78
CA GLN A 127 -82.58 -38.52 34.62
C GLN A 127 -82.70 -40.05 34.81
N SER A 128 -81.70 -40.68 35.44
CA SER A 128 -81.75 -42.12 35.75
C SER A 128 -82.83 -42.46 36.79
N LEU A 129 -83.32 -41.48 37.55
CA LEU A 129 -84.17 -41.64 38.73
C LEU A 129 -83.53 -42.55 39.79
N SER A 130 -82.20 -42.48 39.93
CA SER A 130 -81.51 -43.15 41.03
C SER A 130 -81.97 -42.59 42.39
N GLY A 131 -81.87 -43.38 43.44
CA GLY A 131 -82.38 -43.05 44.78
C GLY A 131 -83.89 -43.25 44.99
N TYR A 132 -84.68 -43.30 43.92
CA TYR A 132 -86.13 -43.57 44.01
C TYR A 132 -86.45 -45.07 43.98
N THR A 133 -87.45 -45.46 44.76
CA THR A 133 -87.99 -46.83 44.83
C THR A 133 -88.68 -47.25 43.52
N ASP A 134 -88.76 -48.55 43.26
CA ASP A 134 -89.23 -49.10 41.98
C ASP A 134 -90.62 -48.61 41.54
N GLY A 135 -91.57 -48.46 42.48
CA GLY A 135 -92.90 -47.93 42.16
C GLY A 135 -92.87 -46.44 41.81
N VAL A 136 -92.02 -45.64 42.46
CA VAL A 136 -91.82 -44.23 42.12
C VAL A 136 -91.17 -44.11 40.74
N ARG A 137 -90.13 -44.91 40.47
CA ARG A 137 -89.49 -44.98 39.14
C ARG A 137 -90.44 -45.44 38.04
N ALA A 138 -91.37 -46.35 38.36
CA ALA A 138 -92.40 -46.82 37.44
C ALA A 138 -93.46 -45.75 37.14
N LEU A 139 -93.93 -44.99 38.14
CA LEU A 139 -94.84 -43.86 37.93
C LEU A 139 -94.19 -42.74 37.11
N LEU A 140 -92.97 -42.33 37.46
CA LEU A 140 -92.25 -41.25 36.78
C LEU A 140 -91.79 -41.61 35.36
N ARG A 141 -91.77 -42.90 35.00
CA ARG A 141 -91.52 -43.40 33.63
C ARG A 141 -92.80 -43.85 32.90
N ALA A 142 -93.98 -43.71 33.52
CA ALA A 142 -95.22 -44.09 32.87
C ALA A 142 -95.57 -43.12 31.72
N PRO A 143 -96.07 -43.60 30.57
CA PRO A 143 -96.53 -42.71 29.52
C PRO A 143 -97.77 -41.94 29.98
N ALA A 144 -97.82 -40.63 29.73
CA ALA A 144 -98.90 -39.74 30.17
C ALA A 144 -100.33 -40.15 29.72
N ALA A 145 -100.45 -41.01 28.71
CA ALA A 145 -101.71 -41.61 28.28
C ALA A 145 -102.26 -42.70 29.25
N LYS A 146 -101.46 -43.15 30.24
CA LYS A 146 -101.85 -44.13 31.26
C LYS A 146 -101.89 -43.56 32.68
N VAL A 147 -101.17 -42.46 32.93
CA VAL A 147 -101.10 -41.78 34.23
C VAL A 147 -101.28 -40.29 34.00
N SER A 148 -102.40 -39.75 34.48
CA SER A 148 -102.77 -38.34 34.37
C SER A 148 -102.31 -37.53 35.59
N GLY A 149 -102.23 -36.21 35.45
CA GLY A 149 -102.08 -35.26 36.56
C GLY A 149 -100.80 -35.35 37.40
N LEU A 150 -99.79 -36.12 37.00
CA LEU A 150 -98.53 -36.24 37.73
C LEU A 150 -97.74 -34.92 37.71
N VAL A 151 -97.26 -34.48 38.88
CA VAL A 151 -96.52 -33.23 39.08
C VAL A 151 -95.02 -33.49 39.24
N GLY A 152 -94.65 -34.46 40.08
CA GLY A 152 -93.25 -34.83 40.33
C GLY A 152 -93.06 -35.51 41.69
N PRO A 153 -91.86 -36.05 42.00
CA PRO A 153 -91.55 -36.54 43.34
C PRO A 153 -91.32 -35.38 44.31
N VAL A 154 -91.66 -35.56 45.59
CA VAL A 154 -91.57 -34.49 46.62
C VAL A 154 -90.20 -33.78 46.68
N PRO A 155 -89.03 -34.46 46.62
CA PRO A 155 -87.72 -33.80 46.64
C PRO A 155 -87.44 -32.86 45.45
N GLN A 156 -88.24 -32.90 44.37
CA GLN A 156 -88.09 -32.01 43.21
C GLN A 156 -88.97 -30.77 43.26
N LEU A 157 -89.83 -30.65 44.27
CA LEU A 157 -90.83 -29.58 44.40
C LEU A 157 -90.48 -28.57 45.50
N GLY A 158 -89.47 -28.86 46.32
CA GLY A 158 -88.95 -27.98 47.36
C GLY A 158 -87.48 -28.28 47.66
N VAL A 159 -86.68 -27.23 47.82
CA VAL A 159 -85.25 -27.27 48.10
C VAL A 159 -85.01 -26.97 49.58
N ALA A 160 -84.23 -27.81 50.25
CA ALA A 160 -83.76 -27.53 51.61
C ALA A 160 -82.54 -26.58 51.56
N PRO A 161 -82.38 -25.62 52.49
CA PRO A 161 -81.21 -24.76 52.54
C PRO A 161 -80.00 -25.48 53.14
N SER A 162 -78.80 -24.96 52.84
CA SER A 162 -77.52 -25.54 53.27
C SER A 162 -77.44 -25.77 54.79
N GLY A 163 -77.13 -27.01 55.19
CA GLY A 163 -76.99 -27.43 56.59
C GLY A 163 -78.29 -27.90 57.25
N LEU A 164 -79.43 -27.87 56.57
CA LEU A 164 -80.72 -28.39 57.06
C LEU A 164 -81.27 -29.55 56.21
N GLU A 165 -80.55 -30.01 55.18
CA GLU A 165 -81.02 -31.04 54.25
C GLU A 165 -81.27 -32.36 54.97
N ILE A 166 -80.32 -32.83 55.80
CA ILE A 166 -80.42 -34.08 56.57
C ILE A 166 -81.59 -34.02 57.56
N ALA A 167 -81.82 -32.86 58.19
CA ALA A 167 -82.91 -32.65 59.13
C ALA A 167 -84.28 -32.62 58.43
N ILE A 168 -84.38 -32.01 57.24
CA ILE A 168 -85.62 -31.98 56.44
C ILE A 168 -85.87 -33.33 55.75
N GLU A 169 -84.84 -34.08 55.36
CA GLU A 169 -84.97 -35.48 54.92
C GLU A 169 -85.53 -36.37 56.03
N ALA A 170 -84.96 -36.32 57.22
CA ALA A 170 -85.44 -37.07 58.38
C ALA A 170 -86.87 -36.67 58.78
N ALA A 171 -87.23 -35.39 58.67
CA ALA A 171 -88.57 -34.87 58.92
C ALA A 171 -89.63 -35.33 57.90
N LEU A 172 -89.28 -35.37 56.60
CA LEU A 172 -90.18 -35.83 55.54
C LEU A 172 -90.32 -37.35 55.54
N GLY A 173 -89.27 -38.09 55.91
CA GLY A 173 -89.29 -39.56 56.07
C GLY A 173 -89.94 -40.28 54.88
N PRO A 174 -91.11 -40.93 55.04
CA PRO A 174 -91.80 -41.63 53.95
C PRO A 174 -92.23 -40.71 52.80
N TYR A 175 -92.46 -39.41 53.05
CA TYR A 175 -92.85 -38.45 52.01
C TYR A 175 -91.72 -38.16 51.01
N LEU A 176 -90.44 -38.43 51.32
CA LEU A 176 -89.35 -38.34 50.33
C LEU A 176 -89.55 -39.27 49.12
N GLN A 177 -90.27 -40.37 49.32
CA GLN A 177 -90.60 -41.36 48.28
C GLN A 177 -92.07 -41.22 47.81
N ALA A 178 -92.69 -40.06 48.03
CA ALA A 178 -94.02 -39.75 47.52
C ALA A 178 -93.97 -39.05 46.15
N VAL A 179 -94.92 -39.41 45.29
CA VAL A 179 -95.21 -38.73 44.02
C VAL A 179 -96.41 -37.81 44.21
N VAL A 180 -96.28 -36.56 43.79
CA VAL A 180 -97.35 -35.56 43.84
C VAL A 180 -98.15 -35.60 42.54
N VAL A 181 -99.47 -35.54 42.68
CA VAL A 181 -100.44 -35.44 41.58
C VAL A 181 -101.39 -34.27 41.79
N GLN A 182 -102.14 -33.89 40.77
CA GLN A 182 -103.11 -32.78 40.85
C GLN A 182 -104.35 -33.19 41.65
N THR A 183 -105.17 -34.12 41.15
CA THR A 183 -106.46 -34.48 41.75
C THR A 183 -106.41 -35.79 42.54
N TYR A 184 -107.38 -36.01 43.44
CA TYR A 184 -107.57 -37.31 44.10
C TYR A 184 -107.82 -38.45 43.08
N ARG A 185 -108.48 -38.15 41.95
CA ARG A 185 -108.73 -39.10 40.87
C ARG A 185 -107.44 -39.53 40.16
N ASP A 186 -106.49 -38.62 39.98
CA ASP A 186 -105.16 -38.95 39.46
C ASP A 186 -104.40 -39.88 40.41
N ALA A 187 -104.55 -39.70 41.73
CA ALA A 187 -103.93 -40.58 42.72
C ALA A 187 -104.48 -42.01 42.62
N GLN A 188 -105.80 -42.16 42.46
CA GLN A 188 -106.42 -43.47 42.20
C GLN A 188 -105.92 -44.11 40.89
N ASN A 189 -105.80 -43.33 39.81
CA ASN A 189 -105.24 -43.80 38.53
C ASN A 189 -103.79 -44.30 38.68
N CYS A 190 -102.94 -43.57 39.40
CA CYS A 190 -101.56 -43.95 39.69
C CYS A 190 -101.47 -45.29 40.44
N LEU A 191 -102.28 -45.46 41.49
CA LEU A 191 -102.31 -46.68 42.30
C LEU A 191 -102.85 -47.87 41.50
N LEU A 192 -103.90 -47.68 40.70
CA LEU A 192 -104.44 -48.72 39.82
C LEU A 192 -103.42 -49.18 38.76
N TYR A 193 -102.65 -48.24 38.19
CA TYR A 193 -101.56 -48.57 37.25
C TYR A 193 -100.47 -49.44 37.92
N LEU A 194 -100.00 -49.06 39.11
CA LEU A 194 -99.00 -49.84 39.86
C LEU A 194 -99.51 -51.23 40.25
N GLN A 195 -100.76 -51.35 40.70
CA GLN A 195 -101.38 -52.63 41.05
C GLN A 195 -101.52 -53.55 39.83
N THR A 196 -102.02 -53.01 38.71
CA THR A 196 -102.24 -53.76 37.46
C THR A 196 -100.92 -54.26 36.87
N ALA A 197 -99.88 -53.42 36.88
CA ALA A 197 -98.57 -53.75 36.33
C ALA A 197 -97.62 -54.45 37.32
N LYS A 198 -97.99 -54.54 38.61
CA LYS A 198 -97.19 -55.08 39.72
C LYS A 198 -95.81 -54.41 39.92
N LEU A 199 -95.67 -53.14 39.57
CA LEU A 199 -94.38 -52.42 39.50
C LEU A 199 -93.89 -51.89 40.86
N GLY A 200 -94.10 -52.64 41.95
CA GLY A 200 -93.65 -52.27 43.30
C GLY A 200 -94.60 -51.34 44.07
N LYS A 201 -94.05 -50.66 45.09
CA LYS A 201 -94.78 -49.74 45.99
C LYS A 201 -94.36 -48.29 45.74
N ALA A 202 -95.30 -47.36 45.86
CA ALA A 202 -95.06 -45.92 45.92
C ALA A 202 -96.10 -45.25 46.84
N MET A 203 -95.75 -44.12 47.44
CA MET A 203 -96.74 -43.23 48.06
C MET A 203 -97.19 -42.21 47.00
N VAL A 204 -98.48 -41.86 46.99
CA VAL A 204 -99.04 -40.85 46.07
C VAL A 204 -99.86 -39.86 46.88
N VAL A 205 -99.61 -38.56 46.69
CA VAL A 205 -100.27 -37.46 47.40
C VAL A 205 -100.83 -36.47 46.38
N TRP A 206 -102.04 -35.98 46.57
CA TRP A 206 -102.71 -35.04 45.67
C TRP A 206 -102.69 -33.62 46.25
N MET A 207 -102.69 -32.61 45.38
CA MET A 207 -102.75 -31.19 45.80
C MET A 207 -104.17 -30.71 46.11
N GLU A 208 -105.19 -31.37 45.56
CA GLU A 208 -106.61 -30.99 45.66
C GLU A 208 -107.23 -31.40 47.00
N GLY A 209 -106.89 -30.65 48.07
CA GLY A 209 -107.60 -30.67 49.35
C GLY A 209 -108.79 -29.68 49.34
N GLU A 210 -109.72 -29.84 50.28
CA GLU A 210 -110.85 -28.91 50.44
C GLU A 210 -110.36 -27.49 50.75
N GLN A 211 -110.93 -26.50 50.08
CA GLN A 211 -110.69 -25.08 50.34
C GLN A 211 -111.41 -24.60 51.61
N ALA A 212 -111.07 -25.17 52.77
CA ALA A 212 -111.17 -24.42 54.02
C ALA A 212 -110.24 -23.20 53.86
N GLY A 213 -110.81 -22.00 53.92
CA GLY A 213 -110.16 -20.80 53.39
C GLY A 213 -108.86 -20.45 54.11
N GLU A 214 -107.92 -19.81 53.39
CA GLU A 214 -106.56 -19.50 53.87
C GLU A 214 -106.52 -18.85 55.27
N LYS A 215 -107.55 -18.06 55.62
CA LYS A 215 -107.69 -17.42 56.94
C LYS A 215 -107.88 -18.41 58.09
N ASP A 216 -108.72 -19.43 57.90
CA ASP A 216 -109.04 -20.43 58.93
C ASP A 216 -107.86 -21.41 59.14
N TYR A 217 -106.97 -21.54 58.16
CA TYR A 217 -105.69 -22.26 58.32
C TYR A 217 -104.61 -21.41 59.01
N ASP A 218 -104.40 -20.15 58.60
CA ASP A 218 -103.36 -19.31 59.20
C ASP A 218 -103.66 -19.00 60.69
N GLU A 219 -104.92 -18.80 61.09
CA GLU A 219 -105.29 -18.65 62.51
C GLU A 219 -104.96 -19.91 63.33
N ARG A 220 -105.20 -21.12 62.79
CA ARG A 220 -104.89 -22.38 63.47
C ARG A 220 -103.39 -22.67 63.57
N LEU A 221 -102.56 -22.20 62.63
CA LEU A 221 -101.09 -22.33 62.72
C LEU A 221 -100.42 -21.21 63.53
N GLN A 222 -101.05 -20.05 63.72
CA GLN A 222 -100.50 -18.99 64.58
C GLN A 222 -100.45 -19.40 66.06
N VAL A 223 -101.44 -20.16 66.55
CA VAL A 223 -101.50 -20.57 67.97
C VAL A 223 -100.28 -21.41 68.38
N PRO A 224 -99.90 -22.51 67.69
CA PRO A 224 -98.64 -23.22 67.94
C PRO A 224 -97.40 -22.31 67.93
N GLU A 225 -97.30 -21.39 66.97
CA GLU A 225 -96.15 -20.49 66.85
C GLU A 225 -96.03 -19.51 68.01
N GLU A 226 -97.11 -18.88 68.45
CA GLU A 226 -97.07 -18.00 69.61
C GLU A 226 -96.77 -18.77 70.90
N THR A 227 -97.35 -19.95 71.07
CA THR A 227 -97.09 -20.79 72.25
C THR A 227 -95.60 -21.16 72.35
N ILE A 228 -94.96 -21.50 71.22
CA ILE A 228 -93.51 -21.77 71.17
C ILE A 228 -92.69 -20.49 71.39
N LYS A 229 -93.04 -19.37 70.76
CA LYS A 229 -92.31 -18.08 70.95
C LYS A 229 -92.30 -17.68 72.44
N ARG A 230 -93.45 -17.75 73.11
CA ARG A 230 -93.59 -17.46 74.55
C ARG A 230 -92.77 -18.44 75.43
N PHE A 231 -92.72 -19.72 75.07
CA PHE A 231 -91.88 -20.70 75.78
C PHE A 231 -90.37 -20.45 75.60
N LEU A 232 -89.93 -20.13 74.38
CA LEU A 232 -88.52 -19.82 74.09
C LEU A 232 -88.07 -18.48 74.68
N GLU A 233 -88.97 -17.52 74.85
CA GLU A 233 -88.69 -16.27 75.58
C GLU A 233 -88.40 -16.48 77.06
N ALA A 234 -88.96 -17.53 77.68
CA ALA A 234 -88.61 -17.96 79.03
C ALA A 234 -87.29 -18.76 79.11
N ARG A 235 -86.67 -19.15 77.98
CA ARG A 235 -85.42 -19.93 77.92
C ARG A 235 -84.48 -19.46 76.80
N PRO A 236 -83.68 -18.38 76.99
CA PRO A 236 -82.83 -17.83 75.93
C PRO A 236 -81.81 -18.83 75.37
N ILE A 237 -81.23 -19.70 76.21
CA ILE A 237 -80.29 -20.75 75.78
C ILE A 237 -80.96 -21.76 74.83
N LEU A 238 -82.24 -22.05 75.03
CA LEU A 238 -83.02 -22.91 74.14
C LEU A 238 -83.41 -22.18 72.86
N LYS A 239 -83.74 -20.88 72.95
CA LYS A 239 -84.08 -20.01 71.81
C LYS A 239 -82.98 -19.93 70.75
N GLU A 240 -81.71 -20.00 71.12
CA GLU A 240 -80.57 -20.03 70.18
C GLU A 240 -80.30 -21.42 69.56
N ARG A 241 -80.83 -22.50 70.16
CA ARG A 241 -80.67 -23.88 69.69
C ARG A 241 -81.87 -24.39 68.86
N VAL A 242 -83.01 -23.69 68.90
CA VAL A 242 -84.19 -24.00 68.05
C VAL A 242 -84.11 -23.20 66.76
N VAL A 243 -84.21 -23.88 65.61
CA VAL A 243 -84.17 -23.27 64.27
C VAL A 243 -85.56 -22.79 63.84
N GLY A 244 -86.62 -23.50 64.25
CA GLY A 244 -88.02 -23.15 63.96
C GLY A 244 -88.78 -24.27 63.26
N PHE A 245 -89.99 -23.98 62.74
CA PHE A 245 -90.79 -24.97 62.02
C PHE A 245 -90.16 -25.36 60.68
N ALA A 246 -90.09 -26.67 60.39
CA ALA A 246 -89.39 -27.19 59.21
C ALA A 246 -89.94 -26.67 57.87
N TRP A 247 -91.26 -26.50 57.76
CA TRP A 247 -91.91 -25.99 56.54
C TRP A 247 -91.53 -24.54 56.20
N ARG A 248 -91.07 -23.72 57.18
CA ARG A 248 -90.59 -22.36 56.92
C ARG A 248 -89.15 -22.31 56.41
N SER A 249 -88.35 -23.33 56.67
CA SER A 249 -86.98 -23.39 56.20
C SER A 249 -86.87 -23.78 54.73
N MET A 250 -87.90 -24.42 54.15
CA MET A 250 -87.88 -24.95 52.79
C MET A 250 -88.19 -23.87 51.73
N GLN A 251 -87.49 -23.93 50.60
CA GLN A 251 -87.71 -23.06 49.45
C GLN A 251 -88.50 -23.83 48.37
N CYS A 252 -89.76 -23.45 48.12
CA CYS A 252 -90.60 -24.07 47.10
C CYS A 252 -91.40 -23.00 46.33
N GLU A 253 -91.96 -23.36 45.17
CA GLU A 253 -92.96 -22.50 44.52
C GLU A 253 -94.17 -22.30 45.46
N PRO A 254 -94.83 -21.11 45.47
CA PRO A 254 -95.98 -20.85 46.35
C PRO A 254 -97.10 -21.88 46.23
N ARG A 255 -97.26 -22.51 45.05
CA ARG A 255 -98.24 -23.55 44.77
C ARG A 255 -98.04 -24.83 45.60
N TYR A 256 -96.79 -25.17 45.94
CA TYR A 256 -96.47 -26.39 46.72
C TYR A 256 -96.35 -26.12 48.22
N LEU A 257 -96.35 -24.86 48.64
CA LEU A 257 -96.23 -24.47 50.04
C LEU A 257 -97.32 -25.06 50.96
N PRO A 258 -98.61 -25.15 50.55
CA PRO A 258 -99.64 -25.86 51.33
C PRO A 258 -99.38 -27.36 51.51
N LEU A 259 -98.79 -28.01 50.49
CA LEU A 259 -98.42 -29.42 50.54
C LEU A 259 -97.33 -29.65 51.60
N PHE A 260 -96.27 -28.83 51.58
CA PHE A 260 -95.19 -28.92 52.56
C PHE A 260 -95.62 -28.49 53.98
N ARG A 261 -96.52 -27.50 54.13
CA ARG A 261 -97.18 -27.20 55.42
C ARG A 261 -97.93 -28.41 55.99
N THR A 262 -98.49 -29.27 55.13
CA THR A 262 -99.23 -30.47 55.53
C THR A 262 -98.28 -31.63 55.87
N MET A 263 -97.26 -31.88 55.04
CA MET A 263 -96.26 -32.94 55.27
C MET A 263 -95.33 -32.67 56.47
N LEU A 264 -95.09 -31.40 56.79
CA LEU A 264 -94.24 -30.94 57.90
C LEU A 264 -95.05 -30.20 58.98
N ARG A 265 -96.34 -30.55 59.12
CA ARG A 265 -97.20 -30.10 60.22
C ARG A 265 -96.57 -30.53 61.56
N GLY A 266 -96.57 -29.62 62.54
CA GLY A 266 -96.05 -29.91 63.88
C GLY A 266 -94.55 -30.22 63.96
N VAL A 267 -93.76 -30.05 62.89
CA VAL A 267 -92.32 -30.38 62.90
C VAL A 267 -91.44 -29.18 63.23
N VAL A 268 -90.65 -29.28 64.30
CA VAL A 268 -89.69 -28.25 64.72
C VAL A 268 -88.24 -28.74 64.56
N LEU A 269 -87.41 -27.93 63.90
CA LEU A 269 -85.99 -28.17 63.73
C LEU A 269 -85.19 -27.59 64.90
N VAL A 270 -84.22 -28.35 65.40
CA VAL A 270 -83.29 -27.97 66.47
C VAL A 270 -81.85 -28.30 66.10
N ARG A 271 -80.88 -27.64 66.71
CA ARG A 271 -79.45 -27.93 66.50
C ARG A 271 -79.04 -29.24 67.18
N ASP A 272 -79.37 -29.38 68.46
CA ASP A 272 -78.85 -30.45 69.32
C ASP A 272 -79.96 -31.36 69.88
N VAL A 273 -79.59 -32.61 70.18
CA VAL A 273 -80.46 -33.62 70.84
C VAL A 273 -80.95 -33.15 72.21
N GLU A 274 -80.10 -32.43 72.96
CA GLU A 274 -80.42 -31.87 74.28
C GLU A 274 -81.59 -30.86 74.19
N ALA A 275 -81.50 -29.93 73.24
CA ALA A 275 -82.55 -28.94 72.98
C ALA A 275 -83.85 -29.61 72.51
N GLY A 276 -83.73 -30.65 71.67
CA GLY A 276 -84.88 -31.46 71.26
C GLY A 276 -85.55 -32.14 72.45
N ARG A 277 -84.77 -32.71 73.38
CA ARG A 277 -85.30 -33.37 74.59
C ARG A 277 -85.97 -32.39 75.55
N GLU A 278 -85.40 -31.21 75.80
CA GLU A 278 -86.04 -30.19 76.64
C GLU A 278 -87.39 -29.74 76.06
N LEU A 279 -87.41 -29.49 74.75
CA LEU A 279 -88.59 -29.01 74.04
C LEU A 279 -89.69 -30.10 73.96
N MET A 280 -89.32 -31.36 73.73
CA MET A 280 -90.25 -32.50 73.82
C MET A 280 -90.80 -32.72 75.24
N ALA A 281 -89.98 -32.56 76.28
CA ALA A 281 -90.45 -32.68 77.66
C ALA A 281 -91.51 -31.63 78.02
N TRP A 282 -91.38 -30.42 77.46
CA TRP A 282 -92.41 -29.38 77.57
C TRP A 282 -93.69 -29.73 76.81
N VAL A 283 -93.60 -30.21 75.56
CA VAL A 283 -94.78 -30.67 74.78
C VAL A 283 -95.55 -31.77 75.50
N LEU A 284 -94.83 -32.76 76.07
CA LEU A 284 -95.44 -33.85 76.85
C LEU A 284 -96.09 -33.36 78.15
N SER A 285 -95.63 -32.23 78.73
CA SER A 285 -96.27 -31.65 79.92
C SER A 285 -97.60 -30.94 79.63
N TYR A 286 -97.93 -30.70 78.35
CA TYR A 286 -99.13 -29.98 77.91
C TYR A 286 -100.38 -30.87 77.74
N THR A 287 -100.26 -32.19 77.86
CA THR A 287 -101.32 -33.16 77.49
C THR A 287 -102.42 -33.34 78.55
N VAL A 288 -103.07 -32.27 79.02
CA VAL A 288 -104.26 -32.34 79.92
C VAL A 288 -105.31 -31.27 79.59
N SER A 289 -105.80 -31.22 78.34
CA SER A 289 -107.03 -30.48 77.97
C SER A 289 -107.66 -31.03 76.68
N ASP A 290 -108.99 -30.98 76.58
CA ASP A 290 -109.84 -31.67 75.58
C ASP A 290 -109.81 -31.06 74.14
N THR A 291 -108.67 -30.55 73.69
CA THR A 291 -108.46 -30.03 72.33
C THR A 291 -107.33 -30.81 71.65
N GLY A 292 -107.70 -31.77 70.80
CA GLY A 292 -106.82 -32.86 70.34
C GLY A 292 -105.64 -32.53 69.41
N ASP A 293 -105.37 -31.25 69.13
CA ASP A 293 -104.26 -30.81 68.27
C ASP A 293 -103.07 -30.33 69.12
N LEU A 294 -102.01 -31.15 69.20
CA LEU A 294 -100.75 -30.74 69.84
C LEU A 294 -100.01 -29.71 68.95
N PRO A 295 -99.35 -28.69 69.54
CA PRO A 295 -98.64 -27.66 68.77
C PRO A 295 -97.35 -28.18 68.10
N ILE A 296 -96.85 -29.33 68.55
CA ILE A 296 -95.65 -30.00 68.03
C ILE A 296 -95.91 -31.50 68.04
N GLU A 297 -95.66 -32.13 66.90
CA GLU A 297 -95.82 -33.58 66.67
C GLU A 297 -94.43 -34.24 66.62
N MET A 298 -93.45 -33.59 65.99
CA MET A 298 -92.07 -34.07 65.84
C MET A 298 -91.03 -32.98 66.07
N VAL A 299 -89.88 -33.37 66.61
CA VAL A 299 -88.70 -32.51 66.76
C VAL A 299 -87.51 -33.21 66.13
N VAL A 300 -86.78 -32.51 65.24
CA VAL A 300 -85.72 -33.11 64.43
C VAL A 300 -84.42 -32.32 64.57
N THR A 301 -83.31 -33.01 64.85
CA THR A 301 -81.99 -32.41 65.02
C THR A 301 -81.31 -32.12 63.68
N GLY A 302 -80.31 -31.24 63.66
CA GLY A 302 -79.47 -30.99 62.47
C GLY A 302 -78.77 -32.25 61.92
N ALA A 303 -78.58 -33.27 62.77
CA ALA A 303 -78.01 -34.57 62.40
C ALA A 303 -79.05 -35.59 61.87
N GLY A 304 -80.34 -35.22 61.81
CA GLY A 304 -81.42 -36.09 61.35
C GLY A 304 -81.99 -37.05 62.40
N GLU A 305 -81.78 -36.80 63.69
CA GLU A 305 -82.44 -37.56 64.77
C GLU A 305 -83.85 -37.02 64.99
N VAL A 306 -84.85 -37.92 65.05
CA VAL A 306 -86.28 -37.58 65.16
C VAL A 306 -86.81 -38.00 66.52
N LEU A 307 -87.42 -37.07 67.26
CA LEU A 307 -88.16 -37.31 68.50
C LEU A 307 -89.65 -37.05 68.23
N HIS A 308 -90.53 -38.01 68.54
CA HIS A 308 -91.95 -37.93 68.23
C HIS A 308 -92.82 -37.90 69.50
N HIS A 309 -93.90 -37.11 69.51
CA HIS A 309 -94.76 -36.91 70.69
C HIS A 309 -95.37 -38.21 71.24
N ALA A 310 -95.69 -39.17 70.37
CA ALA A 310 -96.14 -40.53 70.75
C ALA A 310 -95.05 -41.43 71.40
N GLY A 311 -93.89 -40.89 71.78
CA GLY A 311 -92.91 -41.58 72.63
C GLY A 311 -91.90 -42.48 71.91
N TRP A 312 -91.78 -42.38 70.58
CA TRP A 312 -90.70 -43.03 69.83
C TRP A 312 -89.61 -42.04 69.43
N LEU A 313 -88.38 -42.55 69.26
CA LEU A 313 -87.20 -41.80 68.87
C LEU A 313 -86.44 -42.61 67.81
N ALA A 314 -86.09 -41.96 66.70
CA ALA A 314 -85.31 -42.56 65.61
C ALA A 314 -84.00 -41.81 65.46
N ALA A 315 -82.88 -42.51 65.62
CA ALA A 315 -81.53 -41.98 65.43
C ALA A 315 -80.67 -43.03 64.73
N GLY A 316 -79.92 -42.63 63.70
CA GLY A 316 -79.02 -43.52 63.00
C GLY A 316 -78.59 -43.01 61.62
N SER A 317 -77.28 -42.91 61.40
CA SER A 317 -76.73 -42.69 60.06
C SER A 317 -76.89 -43.96 59.23
N GLY A 318 -77.97 -44.03 58.43
CA GLY A 318 -78.36 -45.19 57.62
C GLY A 318 -77.38 -45.56 56.51
N LYS A 319 -76.26 -46.19 56.87
CA LYS A 319 -75.33 -46.82 55.92
C LYS A 319 -75.92 -48.09 55.32
N GLU A 320 -76.83 -47.93 54.35
CA GLU A 320 -77.00 -48.79 53.15
C GLU A 320 -78.25 -48.34 52.36
N GLY A 321 -78.20 -48.46 51.03
CA GLY A 321 -79.42 -48.40 50.19
C GLY A 321 -79.97 -47.02 49.83
N SER A 322 -79.25 -46.27 48.98
CA SER A 322 -79.76 -45.26 48.01
C SER A 322 -80.63 -44.06 48.47
N GLN A 323 -81.05 -43.93 49.73
CA GLN A 323 -82.11 -42.99 50.12
C GLN A 323 -81.64 -41.66 50.74
N GLN A 324 -80.35 -41.49 51.05
CA GLN A 324 -79.82 -40.26 51.67
C GLN A 324 -79.31 -39.24 50.63
N GLY A 325 -79.52 -37.96 50.90
CA GLY A 325 -78.95 -36.83 50.13
C GLY A 325 -79.76 -36.38 48.91
N LEU A 326 -80.98 -36.88 48.72
CA LEU A 326 -81.90 -36.46 47.65
C LEU A 326 -82.11 -34.94 47.63
N LEU A 327 -82.32 -34.30 48.79
CA LEU A 327 -82.47 -32.84 48.87
C LEU A 327 -81.13 -32.12 48.67
N THR A 328 -80.01 -32.71 49.10
CA THR A 328 -78.67 -32.16 48.84
C THR A 328 -78.35 -32.15 47.35
N TYR A 329 -78.68 -33.22 46.61
CA TYR A 329 -78.46 -33.29 45.16
C TYR A 329 -79.37 -32.34 44.37
N GLU A 330 -80.64 -32.19 44.76
CA GLU A 330 -81.54 -31.25 44.09
C GLU A 330 -81.20 -29.78 44.44
N ARG A 331 -80.63 -29.50 45.62
CA ARG A 331 -79.99 -28.20 45.94
C ARG A 331 -78.76 -27.94 45.06
N GLU A 332 -77.82 -28.88 44.98
CA GLU A 332 -76.64 -28.75 44.11
C GLU A 332 -77.05 -28.53 42.64
N LEU A 333 -78.10 -29.21 42.16
CA LEU A 333 -78.66 -29.01 40.81
C LEU A 333 -79.24 -27.60 40.58
N HIS A 334 -79.67 -26.90 41.63
CA HIS A 334 -80.20 -25.54 41.57
C HIS A 334 -79.09 -24.48 41.71
N GLU A 335 -78.06 -24.74 42.54
CA GLU A 335 -76.96 -23.79 42.80
C GLU A 335 -75.84 -23.84 41.73
N LEU A 336 -75.44 -25.03 41.27
CA LEU A 336 -74.34 -25.20 40.31
C LEU A 336 -74.53 -24.49 38.96
N PRO A 337 -75.75 -24.33 38.38
CA PRO A 337 -75.95 -23.51 37.18
C PRO A 337 -75.58 -22.04 37.38
N GLY A 338 -75.81 -21.48 38.57
CA GLY A 338 -75.45 -20.10 38.92
C GLY A 338 -73.93 -19.93 38.94
N LEU A 339 -73.24 -20.76 39.75
CA LEU A 339 -71.78 -20.80 39.82
C LEU A 339 -71.12 -21.04 38.45
N LEU A 340 -71.72 -21.90 37.61
CA LEU A 340 -71.23 -22.13 36.24
C LEU A 340 -71.30 -20.84 35.39
N SER A 341 -72.37 -20.04 35.54
CA SER A 341 -72.51 -18.76 34.82
C SER A 341 -71.54 -17.69 35.32
N GLU A 342 -71.26 -17.64 36.62
CA GLU A 342 -70.26 -16.76 37.21
C GLU A 342 -68.85 -17.09 36.70
N HIS A 343 -68.47 -18.37 36.68
CA HIS A 343 -67.19 -18.80 36.12
C HIS A 343 -67.06 -18.51 34.61
N VAL A 344 -68.15 -18.60 33.84
CA VAL A 344 -68.14 -18.20 32.41
C VAL A 344 -67.92 -16.69 32.27
N ALA A 345 -68.66 -15.87 33.01
CA ALA A 345 -68.50 -14.41 32.96
C ALA A 345 -67.09 -13.96 33.39
N LEU A 346 -66.48 -14.62 34.38
CA LEU A 346 -65.09 -14.38 34.78
C LEU A 346 -64.09 -14.75 33.68
N ILE A 347 -64.29 -15.87 32.98
CA ILE A 347 -63.45 -16.28 31.84
C ILE A 347 -63.56 -15.27 30.69
N ASP A 348 -64.76 -14.77 30.40
CA ASP A 348 -64.96 -13.76 29.34
C ASP A 348 -64.29 -12.41 29.69
N GLN A 349 -64.32 -11.99 30.95
CA GLN A 349 -63.57 -10.82 31.45
C GLN A 349 -62.06 -11.03 31.37
N LEU A 350 -61.56 -12.23 31.72
CA LEU A 350 -60.14 -12.57 31.58
C LEU A 350 -59.72 -12.56 30.11
N ASN A 351 -60.53 -13.11 29.21
CA ASN A 351 -60.29 -13.09 27.76
C ASN A 351 -60.22 -11.66 27.20
N SER A 352 -61.06 -10.72 27.66
CA SER A 352 -60.99 -9.33 27.20
C SER A 352 -59.73 -8.63 27.70
N MET A 353 -59.37 -8.77 28.98
CA MET A 353 -58.14 -8.20 29.54
C MET A 353 -56.88 -8.77 28.87
N ILE A 354 -56.85 -10.09 28.62
CA ILE A 354 -55.77 -10.76 27.87
C ILE A 354 -55.65 -10.17 26.45
N SER A 355 -56.77 -9.95 25.76
CA SER A 355 -56.80 -9.37 24.41
C SER A 355 -56.30 -7.92 24.38
N GLU A 356 -56.58 -7.13 25.41
CA GLU A 356 -56.10 -5.76 25.56
C GLU A 356 -54.59 -5.71 25.83
N VAL A 357 -54.09 -6.54 26.76
CA VAL A 357 -52.66 -6.65 27.05
C VAL A 357 -51.87 -7.12 25.82
N GLN A 358 -52.38 -8.10 25.05
CA GLN A 358 -51.76 -8.54 23.80
C GLN A 358 -51.65 -7.42 22.76
N ARG A 359 -52.73 -6.63 22.56
CA ARG A 359 -52.72 -5.48 21.63
C ARG A 359 -51.71 -4.41 22.07
N ALA A 360 -51.64 -4.13 23.37
CA ALA A 360 -50.66 -3.20 23.93
C ALA A 360 -49.21 -3.71 23.79
N GLN A 361 -48.97 -5.02 23.96
CA GLN A 361 -47.66 -5.64 23.81
C GLN A 361 -47.18 -5.57 22.35
N GLU A 362 -48.02 -5.93 21.37
CA GLU A 362 -47.63 -5.87 19.96
C GLU A 362 -47.44 -4.42 19.47
N GLY A 363 -48.25 -3.47 19.95
CA GLY A 363 -48.02 -2.03 19.72
C GLY A 363 -46.65 -1.57 20.22
N ARG A 364 -46.29 -1.91 21.47
CA ARG A 364 -44.96 -1.62 22.04
C ARG A 364 -43.83 -2.31 21.27
N ARG A 365 -44.06 -3.50 20.72
CA ARG A 365 -43.10 -4.26 19.91
C ARG A 365 -42.86 -3.62 18.54
N ILE A 366 -43.91 -3.10 17.91
CA ILE A 366 -43.81 -2.30 16.68
C ILE A 366 -43.02 -1.01 16.95
N GLU A 367 -43.30 -0.30 18.05
CA GLU A 367 -42.52 0.86 18.48
C GLU A 367 -41.04 0.51 18.74
N GLN A 368 -40.76 -0.59 19.44
CA GLN A 368 -39.40 -1.09 19.65
C GLN A 368 -38.68 -1.32 18.32
N SER A 369 -39.34 -1.95 17.34
CA SER A 369 -38.77 -2.16 16.01
C SER A 369 -38.48 -0.86 15.24
N ALA A 370 -39.22 0.21 15.53
CA ALA A 370 -38.99 1.53 14.93
C ALA A 370 -37.80 2.22 15.60
N VAL A 371 -37.76 2.23 16.94
CA VAL A 371 -36.65 2.74 17.76
C VAL A 371 -35.34 2.00 17.47
N ASP A 372 -35.38 0.69 17.19
CA ASP A 372 -34.20 -0.07 16.75
C ASP A 372 -33.69 0.37 15.37
N ARG A 373 -34.59 0.68 14.43
CA ARG A 373 -34.23 1.22 13.10
C ARG A 373 -33.73 2.66 13.17
N GLU A 374 -34.22 3.46 14.12
CA GLU A 374 -33.68 4.80 14.43
C GLU A 374 -32.27 4.68 15.03
N LEU A 375 -32.08 3.81 16.02
CA LEU A 375 -30.78 3.57 16.68
C LEU A 375 -29.73 3.06 15.69
N GLN A 376 -30.08 2.13 14.80
CA GLN A 376 -29.16 1.66 13.74
C GLN A 376 -28.70 2.78 12.80
N LYS A 377 -29.59 3.70 12.41
CA LYS A 377 -29.23 4.87 11.59
C LYS A 377 -28.30 5.83 12.32
N ILE A 378 -28.56 6.08 13.61
CA ILE A 378 -27.72 6.96 14.43
C ILE A 378 -26.35 6.32 14.64
N LEU A 379 -26.28 5.02 14.97
CA LEU A 379 -25.02 4.28 15.10
C LEU A 379 -24.21 4.27 13.80
N ALA A 380 -24.85 4.14 12.63
CA ALA A 380 -24.18 4.28 11.35
C ALA A 380 -23.57 5.69 11.17
N ARG A 381 -24.34 6.75 11.46
CA ARG A 381 -23.89 8.15 11.40
C ARG A 381 -22.76 8.45 12.39
N VAL A 382 -22.84 7.92 13.62
CA VAL A 382 -21.78 8.03 14.64
C VAL A 382 -20.50 7.32 14.18
N ASN A 383 -20.60 6.15 13.56
CA ASN A 383 -19.43 5.42 13.02
C ASN A 383 -18.81 6.12 11.80
N GLU A 384 -19.63 6.74 10.94
CA GLU A 384 -19.16 7.56 9.82
C GLU A 384 -18.43 8.82 10.31
N LEU A 385 -19.04 9.58 11.23
CA LEU A 385 -18.43 10.76 11.85
C LEU A 385 -17.15 10.40 12.64
N ASN A 386 -17.14 9.29 13.40
CA ASN A 386 -15.91 8.78 14.05
C ASN A 386 -14.80 8.51 13.02
N ARG A 387 -15.11 7.97 11.83
CA ARG A 387 -14.12 7.73 10.77
C ARG A 387 -13.56 9.03 10.20
N VAL A 388 -14.42 9.98 9.84
CA VAL A 388 -14.02 11.30 9.31
C VAL A 388 -13.16 12.07 10.32
N VAL A 389 -13.57 12.07 11.59
CA VAL A 389 -12.82 12.68 12.70
C VAL A 389 -11.45 12.01 12.91
N MET A 390 -11.30 10.72 12.60
CA MET A 390 -10.04 9.97 12.72
C MET A 390 -9.11 10.11 11.51
N THR A 391 -9.64 10.26 10.28
CA THR A 391 -8.80 10.54 9.10
C THR A 391 -8.26 11.96 9.15
N THR A 392 -9.13 12.95 9.40
CA THR A 392 -8.71 14.36 9.55
C THR A 392 -7.74 14.60 10.71
N GLN A 393 -7.83 13.83 11.80
CA GLN A 393 -6.80 13.84 12.86
C GLN A 393 -5.44 13.35 12.36
N ARG A 394 -5.39 12.25 11.61
CA ARG A 394 -4.13 11.72 11.05
C ARG A 394 -3.53 12.65 10.00
N GLU A 395 -4.37 13.30 9.19
CA GLU A 395 -3.97 14.33 8.23
C GLU A 395 -3.38 15.55 8.95
N GLN A 396 -4.03 16.02 10.03
CA GLN A 396 -3.52 17.09 10.89
C GLN A 396 -2.17 16.70 11.52
N GLU A 397 -2.05 15.52 12.12
CA GLU A 397 -0.79 15.01 12.72
C GLU A 397 0.32 14.87 11.68
N HIS A 398 0.01 14.35 10.50
CA HIS A 398 0.97 14.21 9.40
C HIS A 398 1.49 15.58 8.95
N ILE A 399 0.61 16.53 8.64
CA ILE A 399 1.01 17.89 8.24
C ILE A 399 1.77 18.60 9.37
N GLN A 400 1.41 18.40 10.65
CA GLN A 400 2.19 18.93 11.78
C GLN A 400 3.59 18.33 11.90
N THR A 401 3.80 17.05 11.54
CA THR A 401 5.14 16.46 11.53
C THR A 401 5.97 16.93 10.34
N GLU A 402 5.36 17.05 9.15
CA GLU A 402 6.01 17.66 7.98
C GLU A 402 6.40 19.12 8.22
N LEU A 403 5.53 19.91 8.88
CA LEU A 403 5.80 21.31 9.18
C LEU A 403 7.01 21.47 10.11
N ARG A 404 7.10 20.66 11.18
CA ARG A 404 8.25 20.67 12.10
C ARG A 404 9.56 20.31 11.40
N LEU A 405 9.51 19.36 10.46
CA LEU A 405 10.67 19.00 9.64
C LEU A 405 11.04 20.16 8.71
N ALA A 406 10.06 20.77 8.04
CA ALA A 406 10.28 21.92 7.15
C ALA A 406 10.84 23.14 7.89
N ASP A 407 10.30 23.49 9.07
CA ASP A 407 10.82 24.56 9.94
C ASP A 407 12.27 24.28 10.36
N SER A 408 12.61 23.04 10.71
CA SER A 408 13.99 22.68 11.09
C SER A 408 14.98 22.79 9.92
N LEU A 409 14.54 22.48 8.71
CA LEU A 409 15.32 22.64 7.48
C LEU A 409 15.43 24.11 7.05
N GLU A 410 14.38 24.91 7.29
CA GLU A 410 14.39 26.36 7.09
C GLU A 410 15.45 27.02 7.97
N GLN A 411 15.50 26.65 9.26
CA GLN A 411 16.50 27.16 10.20
C GLN A 411 17.94 26.78 9.80
N GLN A 412 18.14 25.55 9.31
CA GLN A 412 19.45 25.13 8.78
C GLN A 412 19.84 25.92 7.52
N LEU A 413 18.94 26.07 6.55
CA LEU A 413 19.18 26.85 5.33
C LEU A 413 19.40 28.35 5.63
N ALA A 414 18.70 28.91 6.62
CA ALA A 414 18.90 30.28 7.07
C ALA A 414 20.29 30.47 7.71
N ALA A 415 20.74 29.50 8.52
CA ALA A 415 22.09 29.51 9.10
C ALA A 415 23.18 29.37 8.01
N GLU A 416 22.98 28.51 7.01
CA GLU A 416 23.88 28.42 5.84
C GLU A 416 23.94 29.74 5.06
N VAL A 417 22.80 30.40 4.82
CA VAL A 417 22.75 31.70 4.13
C VAL A 417 23.54 32.75 4.90
N VAL A 418 23.35 32.86 6.22
CA VAL A 418 24.11 33.80 7.07
C VAL A 418 25.62 33.49 7.06
N GLY A 419 26.01 32.21 7.02
CA GLY A 419 27.41 31.81 6.84
C GLY A 419 27.98 32.26 5.48
N LEU A 420 27.25 32.01 4.40
CA LEU A 420 27.63 32.44 3.05
C LEU A 420 27.66 33.97 2.89
N GLU A 421 26.80 34.71 3.60
CA GLU A 421 26.83 36.18 3.63
C GLU A 421 28.13 36.70 4.26
N GLN A 422 28.58 36.08 5.36
CA GLN A 422 29.86 36.41 6.00
C GLN A 422 31.05 36.02 5.11
N GLU A 423 31.00 34.86 4.44
CA GLU A 423 32.02 34.45 3.46
C GLU A 423 32.12 35.43 2.28
N VAL A 424 30.99 35.85 1.72
CA VAL A 424 30.94 36.82 0.61
C VAL A 424 31.49 38.18 1.04
N GLN A 425 31.17 38.67 2.24
CA GLN A 425 31.75 39.90 2.78
C GLN A 425 33.28 39.78 2.94
N ALA A 426 33.77 38.66 3.48
CA ALA A 426 35.20 38.40 3.60
C ALA A 426 35.90 38.30 2.22
N ALA A 427 35.23 37.75 1.20
CA ALA A 427 35.74 37.71 -0.17
C ALA A 427 35.77 39.09 -0.83
N GLN A 428 34.74 39.92 -0.62
CA GLN A 428 34.71 41.31 -1.11
C GLN A 428 35.87 42.14 -0.54
N GLU A 429 36.19 41.98 0.75
CA GLU A 429 37.31 42.71 1.36
C GLU A 429 38.67 42.19 0.86
N ARG A 430 38.83 40.87 0.63
CA ARG A 430 40.02 40.33 -0.05
C ARG A 430 40.20 40.93 -1.46
N VAL A 431 39.12 41.04 -2.24
CA VAL A 431 39.14 41.68 -3.57
C VAL A 431 39.56 43.15 -3.47
N ARG A 432 39.01 43.94 -2.53
CA ARG A 432 39.41 45.33 -2.29
C ARG A 432 40.89 45.49 -1.95
N VAL A 433 41.41 44.64 -1.07
CA VAL A 433 42.85 44.64 -0.73
C VAL A 433 43.71 44.34 -1.96
N HIS A 434 43.30 43.36 -2.78
CA HIS A 434 44.03 43.03 -4.00
C HIS A 434 43.94 44.14 -5.07
N GLU A 435 42.78 44.77 -5.27
CA GLU A 435 42.64 45.95 -6.15
C GLU A 435 43.55 47.11 -5.71
N LYS A 436 43.63 47.37 -4.40
CA LYS A 436 44.52 48.41 -3.86
C LYS A 436 45.98 48.09 -4.19
N SER A 437 46.43 46.86 -3.92
CA SER A 437 47.79 46.42 -4.25
C SER A 437 48.08 46.41 -5.76
N GLN A 438 47.07 46.17 -6.61
CA GLN A 438 47.22 46.26 -8.06
C GLN A 438 47.46 47.71 -8.51
N ARG A 439 46.72 48.68 -7.96
CA ARG A 439 46.89 50.11 -8.27
C ARG A 439 48.25 50.63 -7.80
N GLU A 440 48.68 50.21 -6.61
CA GLU A 440 50.00 50.57 -6.06
C GLU A 440 51.15 50.02 -6.91
N MET A 441 51.08 48.75 -7.34
CA MET A 441 52.09 48.15 -8.21
C MET A 441 52.02 48.64 -9.66
N ALA A 442 50.84 49.05 -10.17
CA ALA A 442 50.70 49.67 -11.48
C ALA A 442 51.49 51.00 -11.55
N GLY A 443 51.28 51.88 -10.56
CA GLY A 443 52.00 53.16 -10.49
C GLY A 443 53.52 52.97 -10.41
N LEU A 444 53.99 51.99 -9.62
CA LEU A 444 55.42 51.67 -9.54
C LEU A 444 56.01 51.20 -10.89
N VAL A 445 55.24 50.46 -11.70
CA VAL A 445 55.68 50.05 -13.05
C VAL A 445 55.71 51.24 -14.01
N GLU A 446 54.73 52.15 -13.95
CA GLU A 446 54.70 53.37 -14.77
C GLU A 446 55.86 54.33 -14.42
N GLU A 447 56.14 54.55 -13.12
CA GLU A 447 57.28 55.34 -12.63
C GLU A 447 58.63 54.77 -13.11
N LEU A 448 58.83 53.44 -12.99
CA LEU A 448 60.04 52.77 -13.44
C LEU A 448 60.20 52.76 -14.97
N GLN A 449 59.09 52.80 -15.73
CA GLN A 449 59.14 52.97 -17.17
C GLN A 449 59.56 54.40 -17.54
N HIS A 450 58.99 55.42 -16.88
CA HIS A 450 59.34 56.82 -17.13
C HIS A 450 60.82 57.12 -16.84
N GLU A 451 61.37 56.64 -15.71
CA GLU A 451 62.82 56.77 -15.42
C GLU A 451 63.70 56.13 -16.52
N MET A 452 63.25 55.01 -17.09
CA MET A 452 63.99 54.29 -18.13
C MET A 452 63.96 55.02 -19.47
N GLU A 453 62.81 55.58 -19.87
CA GLU A 453 62.72 56.34 -21.12
C GLU A 453 63.55 57.63 -21.06
N GLU A 454 63.50 58.38 -19.95
CA GLU A 454 64.33 59.58 -19.76
C GLU A 454 65.82 59.24 -19.90
N ARG A 455 66.33 58.25 -19.16
CA ARG A 455 67.74 57.81 -19.23
C ARG A 455 68.11 57.32 -20.64
N ALA A 456 67.20 56.65 -21.36
CA ALA A 456 67.42 56.19 -22.74
C ALA A 456 67.43 57.33 -23.79
N THR A 457 66.85 58.50 -23.51
CA THR A 457 67.04 59.69 -24.37
C THR A 457 68.40 60.36 -24.13
N VAL A 458 68.85 60.44 -22.87
CA VAL A 458 70.15 61.02 -22.50
C VAL A 458 71.30 60.21 -23.11
N PHE A 459 71.24 58.87 -23.01
CA PHE A 459 72.27 57.99 -23.58
C PHE A 459 72.40 58.12 -25.12
N ARG A 460 71.27 58.22 -25.83
CA ARG A 460 71.27 58.42 -27.30
C ARG A 460 71.97 59.71 -27.72
N ARG A 461 71.74 60.83 -27.02
CA ARG A 461 72.41 62.11 -27.32
C ARG A 461 73.94 62.00 -27.24
N GLN A 462 74.46 61.33 -26.22
CA GLN A 462 75.91 61.10 -26.05
C GLN A 462 76.51 60.22 -27.17
N GLN A 463 75.71 59.27 -27.69
CA GLN A 463 76.12 58.38 -28.77
C GLN A 463 76.25 59.12 -30.12
N ASP A 464 75.36 60.09 -30.41
CA ASP A 464 75.42 60.92 -31.62
C ASP A 464 76.64 61.86 -31.64
N GLU A 465 77.02 62.42 -30.48
CA GLU A 465 78.22 63.25 -30.35
C GLU A 465 79.50 62.44 -30.60
N LEU A 466 79.58 61.21 -30.07
CA LEU A 466 80.66 60.25 -30.39
C LEU A 466 80.70 59.88 -31.88
N GLY A 467 79.54 59.81 -32.54
CA GLY A 467 79.46 59.61 -33.99
C GLY A 467 80.14 60.73 -34.79
N ARG A 468 79.88 61.99 -34.44
CA ARG A 468 80.48 63.19 -35.07
C ARG A 468 82.00 63.26 -34.88
N GLY A 469 82.51 62.83 -33.72
CA GLY A 469 83.95 62.75 -33.49
C GLY A 469 84.68 61.75 -34.40
N ARG A 470 84.04 60.63 -34.75
CA ARG A 470 84.65 59.56 -35.56
C ARG A 470 84.81 59.93 -37.04
N THR A 471 83.89 60.71 -37.62
CA THR A 471 83.96 61.11 -39.03
C THR A 471 85.10 62.10 -39.30
N ALA A 472 85.35 63.04 -38.39
CA ALA A 472 86.47 63.98 -38.50
C ALA A 472 87.85 63.26 -38.56
N VAL A 473 88.02 62.19 -37.79
CA VAL A 473 89.25 61.37 -37.79
C VAL A 473 89.44 60.61 -39.10
N ALA A 474 88.35 60.22 -39.78
CA ALA A 474 88.43 59.52 -41.07
C ALA A 474 89.01 60.43 -42.18
N VAL A 475 88.58 61.69 -42.25
CA VAL A 475 89.08 62.67 -43.25
C VAL A 475 90.59 62.86 -43.12
N LYS A 476 91.10 63.08 -41.91
CA LYS A 476 92.55 63.26 -41.68
C LYS A 476 93.40 62.01 -41.95
N ARG A 477 92.81 60.82 -41.90
CA ARG A 477 93.49 59.58 -42.35
C ARG A 477 93.59 59.45 -43.87
N GLN A 478 92.75 60.14 -44.64
CA GLN A 478 92.80 60.12 -46.10
C GLN A 478 93.86 61.08 -46.65
N GLU A 479 93.99 62.28 -46.07
CA GLU A 479 95.10 63.21 -46.35
C GLU A 479 96.49 62.55 -46.10
N ALA A 480 96.61 61.77 -45.03
CA ALA A 480 97.85 61.07 -44.69
C ALA A 480 98.21 59.90 -45.64
N ARG A 481 97.30 59.48 -46.54
CA ARG A 481 97.55 58.41 -47.53
C ARG A 481 98.13 58.93 -48.84
N SER A 482 97.62 60.05 -49.37
CA SER A 482 98.14 60.63 -50.61
C SER A 482 99.60 61.10 -50.46
N LEU A 483 99.94 61.70 -49.32
CA LEU A 483 101.32 62.10 -48.97
C LEU A 483 102.30 60.92 -48.90
N ARG A 484 101.84 59.69 -48.62
CA ARG A 484 102.71 58.49 -48.64
C ARG A 484 102.97 58.00 -50.06
N GLN A 485 101.94 57.99 -50.92
CA GLN A 485 102.11 57.60 -52.33
C GLN A 485 103.08 58.52 -53.10
N GLN A 486 103.23 59.78 -52.66
CA GLN A 486 104.22 60.73 -53.19
C GLN A 486 105.66 60.47 -52.69
N LEU A 487 105.84 59.75 -51.58
CA LEU A 487 107.16 59.35 -51.07
C LEU A 487 107.65 58.06 -51.74
N ASP A 488 106.76 57.08 -51.92
CA ASP A 488 107.12 55.78 -52.49
C ASP A 488 107.65 55.89 -53.94
N THR A 489 107.08 56.81 -54.75
CA THR A 489 107.53 57.06 -56.13
C THR A 489 108.93 57.70 -56.20
N LEU A 490 109.23 58.65 -55.30
CA LEU A 490 110.56 59.26 -55.20
C LEU A 490 111.62 58.27 -54.69
N GLN A 491 111.24 57.32 -53.82
CA GLN A 491 112.14 56.26 -53.36
C GLN A 491 112.49 55.27 -54.47
N LEU A 492 111.56 54.96 -55.38
CA LEU A 492 111.81 54.06 -56.51
C LEU A 492 112.88 54.63 -57.46
N GLN A 493 112.73 55.90 -57.85
CA GLN A 493 113.69 56.61 -58.71
C GLN A 493 115.12 56.66 -58.10
N ALA A 494 115.21 56.80 -56.77
CA ALA A 494 116.48 56.78 -56.05
C ALA A 494 117.16 55.39 -56.03
N GLN A 495 116.40 54.30 -56.21
CA GLN A 495 116.94 52.93 -56.30
C GLN A 495 117.47 52.62 -57.72
N GLU A 496 116.76 53.04 -58.76
CA GLU A 496 117.20 52.84 -60.16
C GLU A 496 118.57 53.48 -60.43
N HIS A 497 118.76 54.74 -60.00
CA HIS A 497 120.05 55.41 -60.15
C HIS A 497 121.18 54.77 -59.30
N LYS A 498 120.87 54.13 -58.17
CA LYS A 498 121.87 53.37 -57.40
C LYS A 498 122.36 52.14 -58.17
N ALA A 499 121.44 51.37 -58.78
CA ALA A 499 121.79 50.19 -59.57
C ALA A 499 122.69 50.55 -60.77
N GLN A 500 122.40 51.66 -61.45
CA GLN A 500 123.23 52.18 -62.54
C GLN A 500 124.68 52.48 -62.10
N VAL A 501 124.88 53.05 -60.90
CA VAL A 501 126.22 53.36 -60.37
C VAL A 501 127.00 52.09 -59.99
N GLU A 502 126.33 51.07 -59.44
CA GLU A 502 126.99 49.79 -59.13
C GLU A 502 127.38 49.02 -60.39
N GLN A 503 126.55 49.04 -61.44
CA GLN A 503 126.88 48.45 -62.74
C GLN A 503 128.12 49.10 -63.38
N GLN A 504 128.26 50.43 -63.31
CA GLN A 504 129.45 51.14 -63.79
C GLN A 504 130.71 50.79 -62.98
N ARG A 505 130.60 50.66 -61.65
CA ARG A 505 131.70 50.23 -60.78
C ARG A 505 132.17 48.80 -61.05
N GLY A 506 131.27 47.90 -61.44
CA GLY A 506 131.62 46.55 -61.87
C GLY A 506 132.54 46.56 -63.09
N ARG A 507 132.13 47.26 -64.15
CA ARG A 507 132.89 47.35 -65.41
C ARG A 507 134.29 47.95 -65.24
N ILE A 508 134.45 48.92 -64.33
CA ILE A 508 135.76 49.52 -64.01
C ILE A 508 136.70 48.48 -63.39
N LYS A 509 136.23 47.64 -62.46
CA LYS A 509 137.06 46.57 -61.88
C LYS A 509 137.46 45.50 -62.89
N GLU A 510 136.56 45.16 -63.82
CA GLU A 510 136.89 44.22 -64.90
C GLU A 510 137.97 44.78 -65.83
N THR A 511 137.91 46.07 -66.18
CA THR A 511 138.97 46.70 -67.00
C THR A 511 140.28 46.92 -66.23
N GLU A 512 140.25 47.22 -64.93
CA GLU A 512 141.45 47.26 -64.08
C GLU A 512 142.17 45.89 -64.03
N GLN A 513 141.41 44.79 -63.88
CA GLN A 513 141.98 43.43 -63.91
C GLN A 513 142.53 43.05 -65.29
N GLN A 514 141.81 43.38 -66.37
CA GLN A 514 142.30 43.19 -67.74
C GLN A 514 143.58 44.01 -67.99
N GLN A 515 143.66 45.24 -67.46
CA GLN A 515 144.84 46.09 -67.59
C GLN A 515 146.06 45.51 -66.86
N GLN A 516 145.88 44.92 -65.67
CA GLN A 516 146.99 44.27 -64.94
C GLN A 516 147.56 43.07 -65.73
N VAL A 517 146.70 42.18 -66.24
CA VAL A 517 147.12 41.04 -67.08
C VAL A 517 147.79 41.52 -68.38
N LEU A 518 147.29 42.60 -68.98
CA LEU A 518 147.94 43.24 -70.13
C LEU A 518 149.32 43.82 -69.79
N VAL A 519 149.50 44.44 -68.62
CA VAL A 519 150.82 44.97 -68.19
C VAL A 519 151.83 43.86 -67.96
N GLU A 520 151.45 42.73 -67.35
CA GLU A 520 152.33 41.57 -67.21
C GLU A 520 152.70 40.97 -68.58
N THR A 521 151.72 40.85 -69.48
CA THR A 521 151.93 40.39 -70.87
C THR A 521 152.81 41.35 -71.68
N ILE A 522 152.68 42.66 -71.49
CA ILE A 522 153.54 43.67 -72.12
C ILE A 522 154.96 43.59 -71.55
N ASN A 523 155.14 43.28 -70.26
CA ASN A 523 156.46 43.16 -69.65
C ASN A 523 157.20 41.88 -70.07
N SER A 524 156.51 40.75 -70.25
CA SER A 524 157.13 39.55 -70.84
C SER A 524 157.47 39.78 -72.32
N ARG A 525 156.54 40.32 -73.11
CA ARG A 525 156.80 40.72 -74.51
C ARG A 525 157.93 41.72 -74.65
N ARG A 526 158.08 42.69 -73.73
CA ARG A 526 159.20 43.65 -73.75
C ARG A 526 160.56 42.96 -73.60
N ARG A 527 160.69 41.96 -72.72
CA ARG A 527 161.94 41.20 -72.56
C ARG A 527 162.28 40.38 -73.82
N GLU A 528 161.30 39.69 -74.40
CA GLU A 528 161.47 39.02 -75.69
C GLU A 528 161.91 40.02 -76.78
N LEU A 529 161.27 41.19 -76.83
CA LEU A 529 161.50 42.21 -77.85
C LEU A 529 162.82 42.97 -77.62
N GLU A 530 163.34 43.04 -76.40
CA GLU A 530 164.68 43.55 -76.09
C GLU A 530 165.77 42.54 -76.49
N GLU A 531 165.59 41.23 -76.26
CA GLU A 531 166.49 40.21 -76.81
C GLU A 531 166.48 40.17 -78.35
N VAL A 532 165.30 40.26 -78.97
CA VAL A 532 165.15 40.31 -80.42
C VAL A 532 165.72 41.61 -80.98
N ARG A 533 165.57 42.75 -80.27
CA ARG A 533 166.23 44.01 -80.65
C ARG A 533 167.74 43.94 -80.52
N ALA A 534 168.30 43.32 -79.50
CA ALA A 534 169.75 43.14 -79.39
C ALA A 534 170.31 42.38 -80.61
N LYS A 535 169.67 41.25 -80.96
CA LYS A 535 170.02 40.42 -82.14
C LYS A 535 169.78 41.17 -83.46
N SER A 536 168.71 41.96 -83.55
CA SER A 536 168.38 42.79 -84.72
C SER A 536 169.31 44.00 -84.87
N HIS A 537 169.84 44.56 -83.78
CA HIS A 537 170.76 45.70 -83.84
C HIS A 537 172.18 45.26 -84.20
N THR A 538 172.62 44.06 -83.83
CA THR A 538 173.86 43.48 -84.36
C THR A 538 173.75 43.19 -85.85
N LEU A 539 172.67 42.52 -86.29
CA LEU A 539 172.40 42.27 -87.72
C LEU A 539 172.21 43.58 -88.52
N GLY A 540 171.58 44.60 -87.93
CA GLY A 540 171.39 45.91 -88.55
C GLY A 540 172.69 46.71 -88.66
N ASN A 541 173.64 46.54 -87.75
CA ASN A 541 174.96 47.15 -87.86
C ASN A 541 175.83 46.45 -88.94
N GLU A 542 175.69 45.14 -89.09
CA GLU A 542 176.30 44.38 -90.19
C GLU A 542 175.66 44.75 -91.55
N LEU A 543 174.34 44.95 -91.59
CA LEU A 543 173.61 45.39 -92.77
C LEU A 543 173.96 46.83 -93.16
N ASN A 544 173.95 47.78 -92.23
CA ASN A 544 174.32 49.18 -92.50
C ASN A 544 175.75 49.32 -93.04
N LEU A 545 176.70 48.51 -92.53
CA LEU A 545 178.06 48.50 -93.05
C LEU A 545 178.14 47.98 -94.49
N ALA A 546 177.28 47.01 -94.86
CA ALA A 546 177.15 46.53 -96.23
C ALA A 546 176.40 47.54 -97.13
N GLU A 547 175.41 48.26 -96.61
CA GLU A 547 174.66 49.29 -97.33
C GLU A 547 175.49 50.57 -97.55
N GLU A 548 176.35 50.99 -96.62
CA GLU A 548 177.34 52.06 -96.86
C GLU A 548 178.37 51.66 -97.93
N GLN A 549 178.83 50.40 -97.92
CA GLN A 549 179.72 49.86 -98.95
C GLN A 549 179.03 49.78 -100.33
N ALA A 550 177.76 49.35 -100.36
CA ALA A 550 176.96 49.34 -101.59
C ALA A 550 176.70 50.77 -102.10
N SER A 551 176.35 51.71 -101.22
CA SER A 551 176.06 53.11 -101.57
C SER A 551 177.29 53.82 -102.14
N GLU A 552 178.49 53.60 -101.57
CA GLU A 552 179.72 54.17 -102.12
C GLU A 552 180.09 53.54 -103.49
N ILE A 553 179.79 52.25 -103.70
CA ILE A 553 179.95 51.59 -105.01
C ILE A 553 178.94 52.15 -106.03
N GLU A 554 177.66 52.32 -105.67
CA GLU A 554 176.65 52.94 -106.53
C GLU A 554 177.00 54.40 -106.87
N ARG A 555 177.55 55.15 -105.90
CA ARG A 555 178.04 56.52 -106.12
C ARG A 555 179.21 56.55 -107.09
N GLN A 556 180.13 55.59 -107.01
CA GLN A 556 181.23 55.45 -107.97
C GLN A 556 180.71 55.05 -109.37
N VAL A 557 179.77 54.11 -109.47
CA VAL A 557 179.09 53.75 -110.72
C VAL A 557 178.42 54.98 -111.35
N GLY A 558 177.63 55.75 -110.60
CA GLY A 558 176.97 56.96 -111.10
C GLY A 558 177.95 58.01 -111.63
N THR A 559 179.11 58.19 -110.99
CA THR A 559 180.16 59.08 -111.53
C THR A 559 180.83 58.54 -112.80
N LEU A 560 181.03 57.22 -112.91
CA LEU A 560 181.54 56.57 -114.12
C LEU A 560 180.52 56.62 -115.27
N GLU A 561 179.22 56.52 -114.99
CA GLU A 561 178.17 56.65 -116.00
C GLU A 561 178.05 58.08 -116.55
N GLN A 562 178.22 59.10 -115.70
CA GLN A 562 178.30 60.49 -116.16
C GLN A 562 179.54 60.75 -117.03
N GLN A 563 180.69 60.19 -116.68
CA GLN A 563 181.90 60.25 -117.53
C GLN A 563 181.71 59.46 -118.85
N THR A 564 181.08 58.29 -118.79
CA THR A 564 180.81 57.44 -119.96
C THR A 564 179.82 58.08 -120.93
N THR A 565 178.82 58.81 -120.43
CA THR A 565 177.86 59.54 -121.28
C THR A 565 178.49 60.78 -121.93
N GLN A 566 179.37 61.50 -121.24
CA GLN A 566 180.19 62.57 -121.85
C GLN A 566 181.15 62.01 -122.92
N LEU A 567 181.81 60.88 -122.67
CA LEU A 567 182.65 60.20 -123.66
C LEU A 567 181.84 59.67 -124.87
N ARG A 568 180.60 59.20 -124.67
CA ARG A 568 179.70 58.82 -125.77
C ARG A 568 179.31 60.01 -126.65
N GLN A 569 179.11 61.19 -126.08
CA GLN A 569 178.85 62.42 -126.85
C GLN A 569 180.07 62.86 -127.68
N ALA A 570 181.30 62.60 -127.21
CA ALA A 570 182.51 62.80 -128.01
C ALA A 570 182.69 61.74 -129.12
N MET A 571 182.36 60.47 -128.83
CA MET A 571 182.54 59.32 -129.74
C MET A 571 181.70 59.41 -131.02
N THR A 572 180.42 59.76 -130.97
CA THR A 572 179.58 59.79 -132.19
C THR A 572 179.82 61.03 -133.05
N GLY A 573 180.42 62.09 -132.49
CA GLY A 573 181.03 63.17 -133.27
C GLY A 573 182.15 62.67 -134.19
N LEU A 574 182.90 61.64 -133.78
CA LEU A 574 183.91 60.95 -134.60
C LEU A 574 183.30 59.96 -135.61
N GLU A 575 182.15 59.34 -135.31
CA GLU A 575 181.43 58.52 -136.30
C GLU A 575 180.90 59.35 -137.49
N GLY A 576 180.57 60.63 -137.24
CA GLY A 576 180.33 61.62 -138.30
C GLY A 576 181.54 61.85 -139.22
N GLY A 577 182.74 61.47 -138.80
CA GLY A 577 183.91 61.28 -139.67
C GLY A 577 183.87 59.92 -140.39
N TYR A 578 183.76 58.82 -139.62
CA TYR A 578 183.95 57.45 -140.14
C TYR A 578 183.00 57.07 -141.29
N ARG A 579 181.69 57.36 -141.22
CA ARG A 579 180.76 56.94 -142.29
C ARG A 579 180.88 57.73 -143.60
N ARG A 580 181.64 58.83 -143.64
CA ARG A 580 182.08 59.43 -144.91
C ARG A 580 183.02 58.52 -145.70
N CYS A 581 183.81 57.67 -145.03
CA CYS A 581 184.64 56.66 -145.68
C CYS A 581 183.88 55.37 -146.03
N LEU A 582 182.76 55.05 -145.36
CA LEU A 582 181.98 53.85 -145.70
C LEU A 582 181.14 54.03 -146.99
N LEU A 583 180.86 55.27 -147.40
CA LEU A 583 180.29 55.62 -148.72
C LEU A 583 181.21 55.26 -149.91
N GLU A 584 182.46 54.90 -149.65
CA GLU A 584 183.37 54.30 -150.64
C GLU A 584 183.44 52.76 -150.51
N SER A 585 183.11 52.20 -149.34
CA SER A 585 183.44 50.82 -149.00
C SER A 585 182.36 49.77 -149.27
N GLN A 586 181.05 50.12 -149.33
CA GLN A 586 179.97 49.12 -149.56
C GLN A 586 179.06 49.38 -150.77
N LYS A 587 179.52 50.22 -151.71
CA LYS A 587 179.18 50.10 -153.15
C LYS A 587 179.59 48.73 -153.76
N THR A 588 180.19 47.87 -152.94
CA THR A 588 180.58 46.48 -153.19
C THR A 588 179.68 45.46 -152.47
N ARG A 589 178.72 45.89 -151.62
CA ARG A 589 177.77 44.99 -150.93
C ARG A 589 176.36 45.00 -151.54
N ASP A 590 176.04 46.04 -152.31
CA ASP A 590 174.94 46.06 -153.28
C ASP A 590 175.08 44.95 -154.37
N ALA A 591 176.20 44.20 -154.35
CA ALA A 591 176.47 43.03 -155.17
C ALA A 591 176.34 41.68 -154.43
N VAL A 592 175.88 41.65 -153.16
CA VAL A 592 175.89 40.43 -152.31
C VAL A 592 174.54 40.11 -151.68
N ASP A 593 173.90 41.05 -150.97
CA ASP A 593 172.75 40.73 -150.10
C ASP A 593 171.38 40.71 -150.83
N SER A 594 171.37 40.68 -152.17
CA SER A 594 170.21 40.35 -153.02
C SER A 594 169.81 38.86 -152.98
N LEU A 595 170.08 38.19 -151.85
CA LEU A 595 170.11 36.73 -151.67
C LEU A 595 169.39 36.23 -150.40
N LEU A 596 168.78 37.11 -149.59
CA LEU A 596 168.12 36.75 -148.32
C LEU A 596 166.63 37.13 -148.19
N GLU A 597 166.02 37.58 -149.29
CA GLU A 597 164.60 37.98 -149.42
C GLU A 597 163.62 36.77 -149.43
N GLN A 598 163.66 35.85 -148.45
CA GLN A 598 162.91 34.57 -148.56
C GLN A 598 162.25 33.93 -147.30
N LEU A 599 162.29 34.46 -146.05
CA LEU A 599 161.77 33.72 -144.86
C LEU A 599 161.11 34.53 -143.68
N ARG A 600 159.75 34.69 -143.68
CA ARG A 600 158.76 34.79 -142.52
C ARG A 600 158.62 36.12 -141.70
N GLU A 601 157.47 36.66 -141.17
CA GLU A 601 155.96 36.52 -141.23
C GLU A 601 155.09 35.73 -140.10
N GLU A 602 154.01 36.34 -139.44
CA GLU A 602 152.63 35.82 -138.85
C GLU A 602 152.07 35.69 -137.28
N MET A 603 150.79 36.17 -136.87
CA MET A 603 149.58 35.99 -135.80
C MET A 603 149.52 35.92 -134.15
N GLY A 604 148.46 35.95 -133.18
CA GLY A 604 146.91 36.16 -132.85
C GLY A 604 146.25 35.90 -131.32
N VAL A 605 144.99 36.32 -130.79
CA VAL A 605 144.33 36.17 -129.32
C VAL A 605 142.76 36.53 -128.89
N MET A 606 142.02 36.07 -127.74
CA MET A 606 140.80 36.67 -126.85
C MET A 606 139.86 35.88 -125.72
N ASP A 607 138.70 36.41 -125.05
CA ASP A 607 137.84 36.04 -123.73
C ASP A 607 136.22 36.46 -123.65
N PRO A 608 135.12 36.45 -122.68
CA PRO A 608 134.60 36.12 -121.20
C PRO A 608 133.11 35.41 -120.94
N LYS A 609 132.01 35.43 -120.01
CA LYS A 609 131.17 36.03 -118.77
C LYS A 609 129.90 35.08 -118.23
N GLU A 610 128.76 35.15 -117.36
CA GLU A 610 127.94 35.72 -116.11
C GLU A 610 126.45 35.01 -115.84
N LEU A 611 125.34 35.04 -114.94
CA LEU A 611 124.56 35.55 -113.64
C LEU A 611 123.21 34.64 -113.22
N ASN A 612 122.04 34.69 -112.40
CA ASN A 612 121.06 35.38 -111.34
C ASN A 612 119.77 34.44 -110.82
N ASN A 613 118.56 34.53 -110.04
CA ASN A 613 117.68 35.22 -108.91
C ASN A 613 116.19 34.56 -108.49
N TYR A 614 115.33 34.89 -107.39
CA TYR A 614 113.74 34.84 -107.12
C TYR A 614 112.92 34.40 -105.72
N ALA A 615 111.53 34.60 -105.45
CA ALA A 615 110.62 34.30 -104.17
C ALA A 615 108.94 34.29 -104.14
N ALA A 616 108.11 33.98 -103.03
CA ALA A 616 106.52 33.90 -102.85
C ALA A 616 105.83 33.82 -101.34
N TYR A 617 104.53 33.65 -100.77
CA TYR A 617 102.97 33.53 -101.00
C TYR A 617 101.90 33.61 -99.72
N VAL A 618 100.48 33.46 -99.74
CA VAL A 618 99.34 33.74 -98.64
C VAL A 618 97.89 32.94 -98.62
N THR A 619 96.89 32.99 -97.60
CA THR A 619 95.44 32.31 -97.49
C THR A 619 94.34 32.72 -96.32
N ILE A 620 92.97 32.35 -96.29
CA ILE A 620 91.75 32.75 -95.34
C ILE A 620 90.42 31.78 -95.11
N THR A 621 89.24 32.09 -94.38
CA THR A 621 88.12 31.18 -93.70
C THR A 621 86.45 31.27 -93.83
N PRO A 622 85.41 31.34 -92.85
CA PRO A 622 84.08 30.52 -92.72
C PRO A 622 82.60 31.10 -92.22
N GLY A 623 81.42 30.32 -92.06
CA GLY A 623 80.05 30.70 -91.39
C GLY A 623 78.65 29.84 -91.39
N GLU A 624 77.68 30.08 -90.42
CA GLU A 624 76.14 29.88 -90.21
C GLU A 624 75.18 28.58 -90.13
N ALA A 625 74.19 28.59 -89.16
CA ALA A 625 72.73 28.14 -89.10
C ALA A 625 72.09 26.75 -88.59
N ALA A 626 71.24 26.84 -87.51
CA ALA A 626 69.88 26.23 -87.21
C ALA A 626 69.54 24.83 -86.53
N SER A 627 68.52 24.87 -85.62
CA SER A 627 67.48 23.86 -85.18
C SER A 627 67.58 22.88 -83.96
N GLN A 628 66.75 23.17 -82.92
CA GLN A 628 65.87 22.33 -82.04
C GLN A 628 66.28 20.97 -81.40
N ASN A 629 66.04 20.80 -80.07
CA ASN A 629 65.00 19.92 -79.46
C ASN A 629 64.83 20.10 -77.91
N ASP A 630 63.76 19.51 -77.31
CA ASP A 630 63.56 19.05 -75.90
C ASP A 630 63.44 20.07 -74.70
N GLN A 631 62.68 19.86 -73.59
CA GLN A 631 61.53 18.97 -73.22
C GLN A 631 60.98 19.31 -71.78
N PHE A 632 59.75 18.89 -71.39
CA PHE A 632 59.13 18.89 -70.01
C PHE A 632 58.85 20.26 -69.28
N VAL A 633 57.83 20.48 -68.40
CA VAL A 633 56.45 19.91 -68.18
C VAL A 633 55.61 20.74 -67.15
N SER A 634 54.32 20.37 -66.98
CA SER A 634 53.35 20.65 -65.86
C SER A 634 52.68 22.03 -65.66
N GLU A 635 51.34 21.95 -65.51
CA GLU A 635 50.41 22.71 -64.62
C GLU A 635 50.36 24.26 -64.72
N ASP A 636 49.29 24.95 -65.15
CA ASP A 636 47.81 24.78 -65.17
C ASP A 636 47.05 25.34 -63.93
N SER A 637 45.74 25.56 -64.07
CA SER A 637 44.82 26.41 -63.30
C SER A 637 44.98 27.92 -63.58
N GLY A 638 44.02 28.64 -64.18
CA GLY A 638 42.71 28.25 -64.74
C GLY A 638 41.58 29.06 -64.11
N ALA A 639 40.79 29.77 -64.93
CA ALA A 639 39.69 30.60 -64.46
C ALA A 639 38.40 29.79 -64.22
N LEU A 640 37.57 30.29 -63.29
CA LEU A 640 36.28 29.69 -62.88
C LEU A 640 35.27 29.60 -64.03
N SER A 641 34.36 28.63 -63.96
CA SER A 641 33.47 28.24 -65.07
C SER A 641 31.97 28.42 -64.75
N GLU A 642 31.13 28.59 -65.78
CA GLU A 642 29.68 28.81 -65.66
C GLU A 642 28.94 27.68 -64.89
N GLU A 643 29.53 26.47 -64.84
CA GLU A 643 28.98 25.33 -64.12
C GLU A 643 28.89 25.55 -62.60
N GLU A 644 29.81 26.33 -62.03
CA GLU A 644 29.89 26.59 -60.59
C GLU A 644 28.76 27.53 -60.12
N GLU A 645 28.43 28.55 -60.93
CA GLU A 645 27.24 29.36 -60.70
C GLU A 645 25.93 28.56 -60.81
N ALA A 646 25.87 27.62 -61.77
CA ALA A 646 24.70 26.75 -61.93
C ALA A 646 24.52 25.83 -60.71
N TYR A 647 25.61 25.32 -60.14
CA TYR A 647 25.61 24.54 -58.90
C TYR A 647 25.12 25.37 -57.70
N LEU A 648 25.64 26.59 -57.52
CA LEU A 648 25.21 27.51 -56.46
C LEU A 648 23.73 27.90 -56.56
N ARG A 649 23.20 28.11 -57.78
CA ARG A 649 21.76 28.34 -58.01
C ARG A 649 20.91 27.11 -57.67
N LYS A 650 21.41 25.89 -57.94
CA LYS A 650 20.79 24.62 -57.51
C LYS A 650 20.74 24.50 -55.98
N LEU A 651 21.83 24.84 -55.29
CA LEU A 651 21.93 24.81 -53.83
C LEU A 651 20.96 25.79 -53.16
N ARG A 652 20.85 27.03 -53.63
CA ARG A 652 19.89 28.00 -53.06
C ARG A 652 18.44 27.51 -53.17
N ARG A 653 18.02 27.00 -54.34
CA ARG A 653 16.69 26.38 -54.52
C ARG A 653 16.46 25.19 -53.56
N ARG A 654 17.50 24.40 -53.27
CA ARG A 654 17.45 23.31 -52.28
C ARG A 654 17.25 23.85 -50.85
N VAL A 655 17.97 24.90 -50.46
CA VAL A 655 17.81 25.56 -49.15
C VAL A 655 16.41 26.16 -48.99
N ASP A 656 15.88 26.83 -50.01
CA ASP A 656 14.55 27.46 -49.90
C ASP A 656 13.40 26.44 -49.85
N SER A 657 13.52 25.32 -50.58
CA SER A 657 12.57 24.20 -50.44
C SER A 657 12.64 23.50 -49.07
N LEU A 658 13.83 23.42 -48.46
CA LEU A 658 13.99 22.92 -47.09
C LEU A 658 13.41 23.89 -46.05
N ARG A 659 13.61 25.21 -46.22
CA ARG A 659 12.96 26.24 -45.40
C ARG A 659 11.44 26.22 -45.53
N GLY A 660 10.91 25.99 -46.73
CA GLY A 660 9.49 25.79 -46.98
C GLY A 660 8.94 24.59 -46.20
N ARG A 661 9.62 23.43 -46.26
CA ARG A 661 9.25 22.24 -45.47
C ARG A 661 9.33 22.47 -43.96
N LEU A 662 10.36 23.16 -43.49
CA LEU A 662 10.51 23.52 -42.07
C LEU A 662 9.35 24.40 -41.58
N LYS A 663 8.87 25.34 -42.41
CA LYS A 663 7.72 26.20 -42.09
C LYS A 663 6.38 25.45 -42.06
N VAL A 664 6.26 24.33 -42.81
CA VAL A 664 5.07 23.46 -42.80
C VAL A 664 5.04 22.53 -41.58
N LEU A 665 6.19 22.17 -41.02
CA LEU A 665 6.29 21.34 -39.80
C LEU A 665 5.86 22.07 -38.52
N GLY A 666 5.65 23.38 -38.57
CA GLY A 666 5.33 24.21 -37.40
C GLY A 666 6.56 24.56 -36.55
N GLY A 667 6.34 25.29 -35.47
CA GLY A 667 7.36 25.47 -34.44
C GLY A 667 7.46 24.21 -33.59
N CYS A 668 8.66 23.70 -33.37
CA CYS A 668 8.87 22.67 -32.35
C CYS A 668 8.57 23.29 -30.98
N ASP A 669 7.65 22.68 -30.23
CA ASP A 669 7.37 23.06 -28.84
C ASP A 669 8.65 22.82 -28.00
N PRO A 670 9.24 23.87 -27.38
CA PRO A 670 10.48 23.73 -26.61
C PRO A 670 10.35 22.80 -25.40
N ASP A 671 9.13 22.66 -24.86
CA ASP A 671 8.88 21.96 -23.61
C ASP A 671 8.49 20.48 -23.85
N ALA A 672 8.23 20.09 -25.11
CA ALA A 672 7.88 18.72 -25.49
C ALA A 672 8.88 17.64 -25.03
N PRO A 673 10.21 17.86 -24.99
CA PRO A 673 11.15 16.89 -24.40
C PRO A 673 10.94 16.70 -22.90
N GLN A 674 10.66 17.78 -22.16
CA GLN A 674 10.41 17.72 -20.71
C GLN A 674 9.05 17.07 -20.41
N GLN A 675 8.00 17.48 -21.13
CA GLN A 675 6.68 16.84 -21.06
C GLN A 675 6.76 15.35 -21.39
N TYR A 676 7.59 14.95 -22.37
CA TYR A 676 7.84 13.53 -22.67
C TYR A 676 8.51 12.80 -21.50
N GLU A 677 9.52 13.39 -20.84
CA GLU A 677 10.16 12.76 -19.67
C GLU A 677 9.23 12.69 -18.45
N GLU A 678 8.40 13.72 -18.19
CA GLU A 678 7.38 13.69 -17.14
C GLU A 678 6.29 12.64 -17.40
N ILE A 679 5.76 12.57 -18.63
CA ILE A 679 4.75 11.58 -19.01
C ILE A 679 5.36 10.17 -19.00
N ARG A 680 6.60 10.01 -19.47
CA ARG A 680 7.31 8.72 -19.47
C ARG A 680 7.60 8.24 -18.05
N THR A 681 8.13 9.08 -17.16
CA THR A 681 8.40 8.68 -15.77
C THR A 681 7.10 8.35 -15.01
N ARG A 682 6.02 9.10 -15.25
CA ARG A 682 4.69 8.77 -14.73
C ARG A 682 4.14 7.45 -15.29
N PHE A 683 4.35 7.18 -16.59
CA PHE A 683 3.95 5.93 -17.23
C PHE A 683 4.75 4.73 -16.72
N GLU A 684 6.07 4.87 -16.57
CA GLU A 684 6.96 3.85 -15.99
C GLU A 684 6.52 3.53 -14.55
N PHE A 685 6.35 4.55 -13.70
CA PHE A 685 5.86 4.38 -12.32
C PHE A 685 4.51 3.65 -12.24
N LEU A 686 3.51 4.11 -13.01
CA LEU A 686 2.18 3.48 -13.01
C LEU A 686 2.22 2.05 -13.55
N SER A 687 3.06 1.77 -14.55
CA SER A 687 3.23 0.41 -15.09
C SER A 687 3.86 -0.54 -14.06
N THR A 688 4.86 -0.07 -13.30
CA THR A 688 5.43 -0.85 -12.19
C THR A 688 4.38 -1.12 -11.10
N GLN A 689 3.61 -0.12 -10.69
CA GLN A 689 2.56 -0.29 -9.68
C GLN A 689 1.44 -1.23 -10.13
N ILE A 690 1.07 -1.22 -11.42
CA ILE A 690 0.11 -2.20 -11.97
C ILE A 690 0.71 -3.61 -11.91
N ALA A 691 1.97 -3.80 -12.32
CA ALA A 691 2.63 -5.11 -12.26
C ALA A 691 2.77 -5.64 -10.81
N ASP A 692 3.11 -4.77 -9.86
CA ASP A 692 3.17 -5.11 -8.43
C ASP A 692 1.79 -5.56 -7.91
N MET A 693 0.71 -4.87 -8.29
CA MET A 693 -0.67 -5.23 -7.91
C MET A 693 -1.14 -6.53 -8.58
N GLU A 694 -0.80 -6.76 -9.85
CA GLU A 694 -1.11 -8.03 -10.54
C GLU A 694 -0.36 -9.21 -9.91
N GLN A 695 0.91 -9.02 -9.55
CA GLN A 695 1.69 -10.03 -8.83
C GLN A 695 1.11 -10.29 -7.42
N ALA A 696 0.75 -9.24 -6.67
CA ALA A 696 0.11 -9.38 -5.36
C ALA A 696 -1.24 -10.12 -5.47
N ALA A 697 -2.07 -9.82 -6.47
CA ALA A 697 -3.32 -10.53 -6.73
C ALA A 697 -3.09 -12.00 -7.13
N SER A 698 -2.02 -12.29 -7.89
CA SER A 698 -1.60 -13.65 -8.23
C SER A 698 -1.16 -14.44 -6.99
N HIS A 699 -0.32 -13.83 -6.13
CA HIS A 699 0.12 -14.42 -4.87
C HIS A 699 -1.06 -14.70 -3.93
N LEU A 700 -2.01 -13.76 -3.78
CA LEU A 700 -3.22 -13.96 -2.98
C LEU A 700 -4.09 -15.11 -3.49
N ARG A 701 -4.29 -15.23 -4.81
CA ARG A 701 -5.00 -16.38 -5.41
C ARG A 701 -4.28 -17.71 -5.18
N SER A 702 -2.94 -17.72 -5.21
CA SER A 702 -2.15 -18.91 -4.87
C SER A 702 -2.29 -19.30 -3.40
N ILE A 703 -2.28 -18.33 -2.48
CA ILE A 703 -2.50 -18.56 -1.05
C ILE A 703 -3.92 -19.09 -0.79
N ILE A 704 -4.94 -18.53 -1.45
CA ILE A 704 -6.32 -19.03 -1.37
C ILE A 704 -6.39 -20.50 -1.82
N GLY A 705 -5.83 -20.85 -2.99
CA GLY A 705 -5.81 -22.25 -3.45
C GLY A 705 -5.05 -23.20 -2.52
N GLN A 706 -3.97 -22.75 -1.86
CA GLN A 706 -3.27 -23.54 -0.85
C GLN A 706 -4.10 -23.72 0.44
N LEU A 707 -4.84 -22.69 0.85
CA LEU A 707 -5.78 -22.76 1.97
C LEU A 707 -6.95 -23.69 1.64
N ASP A 708 -7.55 -23.61 0.45
CA ASP A 708 -8.66 -24.46 0.02
C ASP A 708 -8.27 -25.94 0.04
N VAL A 709 -7.11 -26.30 -0.51
CA VAL A 709 -6.57 -27.68 -0.46
C VAL A 709 -6.30 -28.12 0.99
N THR A 710 -5.85 -27.21 1.86
CA THR A 710 -5.62 -27.50 3.28
C THR A 710 -6.93 -27.70 4.04
N MET A 711 -7.94 -26.86 3.79
CA MET A 711 -9.28 -26.95 4.37
C MET A 711 -10.00 -28.22 3.91
N ALA A 712 -9.98 -28.55 2.62
CA ALA A 712 -10.56 -29.79 2.09
C ALA A 712 -9.91 -31.03 2.75
N ARG A 713 -8.58 -31.04 2.91
CA ARG A 713 -7.86 -32.13 3.59
C ARG A 713 -8.20 -32.24 5.09
N GLN A 714 -8.37 -31.11 5.79
CA GLN A 714 -8.77 -31.09 7.20
C GLN A 714 -10.23 -31.49 7.37
N PHE A 715 -11.11 -31.06 6.46
CA PHE A 715 -12.52 -31.44 6.42
C PHE A 715 -12.65 -32.95 6.21
N GLU A 716 -11.99 -33.54 5.21
CA GLU A 716 -12.08 -34.97 4.95
C GLU A 716 -11.55 -35.80 6.15
N ALA A 717 -10.41 -35.40 6.73
CA ALA A 717 -9.85 -36.08 7.90
C ALA A 717 -10.74 -35.99 9.15
N THR A 718 -11.38 -34.85 9.38
CA THR A 718 -12.32 -34.68 10.51
C THR A 718 -13.65 -35.37 10.24
N PHE A 719 -14.17 -35.32 9.00
CA PHE A 719 -15.39 -36.01 8.58
C PHE A 719 -15.27 -37.53 8.75
N GLN A 720 -14.17 -38.15 8.27
CA GLN A 720 -13.92 -39.58 8.46
C GLN A 720 -13.84 -39.95 9.95
N ALA A 721 -13.18 -39.13 10.77
CA ALA A 721 -13.13 -39.34 12.22
C ALA A 721 -14.52 -39.23 12.87
N VAL A 722 -15.31 -38.20 12.54
CA VAL A 722 -16.67 -38.00 13.08
C VAL A 722 -17.57 -39.16 12.67
N ASN A 723 -17.53 -39.61 11.42
CA ASN A 723 -18.31 -40.74 10.92
C ASN A 723 -17.99 -42.03 11.69
N ALA A 724 -16.70 -42.29 11.97
CA ALA A 724 -16.27 -43.43 12.78
C ALA A 724 -16.74 -43.35 14.25
N ARG A 725 -16.56 -42.20 14.92
CA ARG A 725 -16.99 -41.99 16.31
C ARG A 725 -18.52 -42.01 16.44
N PHE A 726 -19.24 -41.38 15.50
CA PHE A 726 -20.70 -41.37 15.44
C PHE A 726 -21.29 -42.78 15.37
N ARG A 727 -20.69 -43.64 14.54
CA ARG A 727 -21.09 -45.05 14.43
C ARG A 727 -20.86 -45.83 15.74
N GLU A 728 -19.76 -45.57 16.44
CA GLU A 728 -19.46 -46.18 17.75
C GLU A 728 -20.46 -45.74 18.84
N HIS A 729 -20.74 -44.43 18.94
CA HIS A 729 -21.72 -43.88 19.90
C HIS A 729 -23.16 -44.31 19.58
N PHE A 730 -23.54 -44.36 18.30
CA PHE A 730 -24.86 -44.82 17.89
C PHE A 730 -25.11 -46.28 18.28
N ILE A 731 -24.17 -47.18 17.96
CA ILE A 731 -24.28 -48.60 18.34
C ILE A 731 -24.33 -48.75 19.87
N THR A 732 -23.56 -47.94 20.60
CA THR A 732 -23.58 -47.91 22.07
C THR A 732 -24.93 -47.47 22.64
N LEU A 733 -25.52 -46.39 22.13
CA LEU A 733 -26.79 -45.84 22.62
C LEU A 733 -28.00 -46.71 22.25
N PHE A 734 -28.06 -47.20 21.02
CA PHE A 734 -29.17 -48.03 20.53
C PHE A 734 -29.01 -49.53 20.85
N ASN A 735 -27.88 -49.93 21.45
CA ASN A 735 -27.53 -51.34 21.74
C ASN A 735 -27.60 -52.25 20.50
N GLY A 736 -27.22 -51.69 19.34
CA GLY A 736 -27.38 -52.31 18.02
C GLY A 736 -27.75 -51.29 16.93
N GLY A 737 -28.12 -51.78 15.75
CA GLY A 737 -28.35 -50.95 14.57
C GLY A 737 -27.05 -50.53 13.87
N ASN A 738 -27.14 -49.55 12.98
CA ASN A 738 -26.00 -49.01 12.22
C ASN A 738 -26.28 -47.56 11.81
N ALA A 739 -25.25 -46.73 11.74
CA ALA A 739 -25.35 -45.33 11.31
C ALA A 739 -24.13 -44.91 10.49
N ARG A 740 -24.31 -43.97 9.56
CA ARG A 740 -23.22 -43.34 8.80
C ARG A 740 -23.60 -41.93 8.36
N LEU A 741 -22.58 -41.11 8.17
CA LEU A 741 -22.68 -39.83 7.48
C LEU A 741 -22.33 -40.02 6.00
N GLU A 742 -23.05 -39.33 5.12
CA GLU A 742 -22.74 -39.21 3.68
C GLU A 742 -22.61 -37.73 3.31
N LEU A 743 -21.75 -37.42 2.34
CA LEU A 743 -21.59 -36.07 1.79
C LEU A 743 -22.59 -35.90 0.65
N THR A 744 -23.30 -34.77 0.60
CA THR A 744 -24.18 -34.46 -0.53
C THR A 744 -23.41 -33.69 -1.59
N ASP A 745 -23.34 -34.27 -2.80
CA ASP A 745 -22.79 -33.58 -3.97
C ASP A 745 -23.59 -32.32 -4.26
N ALA A 746 -22.86 -31.24 -4.59
CA ALA A 746 -23.46 -30.00 -5.05
C ALA A 746 -24.14 -30.22 -6.41
N LYS A 747 -25.47 -30.42 -6.40
CA LYS A 747 -26.27 -30.46 -7.62
C LYS A 747 -26.10 -29.13 -8.36
N THR A 748 -25.56 -29.16 -9.56
CA THR A 748 -25.50 -28.02 -10.48
C THR A 748 -26.92 -27.69 -10.97
N GLY A 749 -27.66 -26.94 -10.15
CA GLY A 749 -28.82 -26.15 -10.58
C GLY A 749 -28.34 -24.89 -11.27
N GLU A 750 -29.00 -24.48 -12.36
CA GLU A 750 -28.48 -23.43 -13.26
C GLU A 750 -28.78 -21.98 -12.80
N ASP A 751 -29.46 -21.80 -11.66
CA ASP A 751 -30.08 -20.52 -11.25
C ASP A 751 -29.47 -19.83 -10.00
N ASP A 752 -28.46 -20.40 -9.32
CA ASP A 752 -27.81 -19.73 -8.19
C ASP A 752 -26.68 -18.79 -8.63
N SER A 753 -26.93 -17.48 -8.49
CA SER A 753 -26.00 -16.41 -8.91
C SER A 753 -24.92 -16.05 -7.87
N ASP A 754 -24.90 -16.74 -6.72
CA ASP A 754 -23.98 -16.48 -5.62
C ASP A 754 -22.69 -17.33 -5.73
N LYS A 755 -21.64 -16.74 -6.31
CA LYS A 755 -20.33 -17.40 -6.53
C LYS A 755 -19.46 -17.45 -5.27
N SER A 756 -20.03 -17.89 -4.15
CA SER A 756 -19.39 -17.89 -2.81
C SER A 756 -19.04 -19.28 -2.26
N VAL A 757 -19.46 -20.37 -2.92
CA VAL A 757 -19.10 -21.75 -2.53
C VAL A 757 -17.94 -22.27 -3.39
N PRO A 758 -16.79 -22.69 -2.81
CA PRO A 758 -15.69 -23.28 -3.57
C PRO A 758 -16.07 -24.63 -4.21
N ALA A 759 -15.66 -24.86 -5.45
CA ALA A 759 -15.97 -26.07 -6.25
C ALA A 759 -15.34 -27.39 -5.75
N HIS A 760 -14.81 -27.41 -4.52
CA HIS A 760 -14.18 -28.54 -3.86
C HIS A 760 -14.76 -28.82 -2.46
N MET A 761 -15.87 -28.18 -2.11
CA MET A 761 -16.58 -28.37 -0.83
C MET A 761 -17.94 -29.03 -1.08
N PRO A 762 -18.35 -30.06 -0.31
CA PRO A 762 -19.66 -30.68 -0.45
C PRO A 762 -20.78 -29.71 -0.03
N ALA A 763 -21.96 -29.84 -0.63
CA ALA A 763 -23.09 -28.94 -0.36
C ALA A 763 -23.76 -29.20 1.00
N GLY A 764 -23.47 -30.33 1.64
CA GLY A 764 -23.98 -30.67 2.96
C GLY A 764 -23.54 -32.06 3.43
N VAL A 765 -24.09 -32.46 4.57
CA VAL A 765 -23.90 -33.78 5.19
C VAL A 765 -25.26 -34.37 5.50
N GLU A 766 -25.52 -35.58 5.01
CA GLU A 766 -26.75 -36.34 5.28
C GLU A 766 -26.50 -37.41 6.34
N VAL A 767 -27.45 -37.57 7.27
CA VAL A 767 -27.33 -38.43 8.45
C VAL A 767 -28.20 -39.67 8.27
N ILE A 768 -27.59 -40.77 7.82
CA ILE A 768 -28.30 -42.00 7.46
C ILE A 768 -28.21 -43.00 8.63
N VAL A 769 -29.37 -43.41 9.14
CA VAL A 769 -29.45 -44.31 10.30
C VAL A 769 -30.37 -45.51 10.07
N GLN A 770 -30.04 -46.59 10.76
CA GLN A 770 -30.81 -47.83 10.80
C GLN A 770 -30.90 -48.31 12.27
N PRO A 771 -31.99 -47.97 12.99
CA PRO A 771 -32.23 -48.51 14.33
C PRO A 771 -32.37 -50.04 14.31
N PRO A 772 -32.08 -50.73 15.43
CA PRO A 772 -32.20 -52.19 15.51
C PRO A 772 -33.61 -52.67 15.11
N GLY A 773 -33.66 -53.64 14.20
CA GLY A 773 -34.93 -54.21 13.69
C GLY A 773 -35.66 -53.37 12.65
N LYS A 774 -35.22 -52.14 12.34
CA LYS A 774 -35.81 -51.27 11.31
C LYS A 774 -35.02 -51.31 9.99
N LYS A 775 -35.64 -50.82 8.92
CA LYS A 775 -34.95 -50.44 7.67
C LYS A 775 -34.23 -49.10 7.86
N VAL A 776 -33.36 -48.75 6.92
CA VAL A 776 -32.78 -47.39 6.80
C VAL A 776 -33.91 -46.37 6.68
N GLN A 777 -33.83 -45.27 7.44
CA GLN A 777 -34.83 -44.21 7.49
C GLN A 777 -34.18 -42.83 7.67
N ASP A 778 -34.75 -41.83 7.01
CA ASP A 778 -34.32 -40.43 7.14
C ASP A 778 -34.67 -39.88 8.52
N LEU A 779 -33.93 -38.87 8.98
CA LEU A 779 -34.06 -38.29 10.33
C LEU A 779 -35.48 -37.75 10.64
N SER A 780 -36.26 -37.43 9.60
CA SER A 780 -37.64 -36.94 9.68
C SER A 780 -38.68 -38.04 10.00
N LEU A 781 -38.36 -39.32 9.74
CA LEU A 781 -39.26 -40.47 9.88
C LEU A 781 -39.12 -41.21 11.23
N LEU A 782 -38.18 -40.77 12.07
CA LEU A 782 -37.87 -41.35 13.38
C LEU A 782 -38.74 -40.73 14.48
N SER A 783 -39.00 -41.50 15.55
CA SER A 783 -39.72 -40.98 16.72
C SER A 783 -38.91 -39.95 17.52
N GLY A 784 -39.57 -39.16 18.37
CA GLY A 784 -38.92 -38.06 19.13
C GLY A 784 -37.71 -38.50 19.95
N GLY A 785 -37.84 -39.59 20.71
CA GLY A 785 -36.72 -40.15 21.50
C GLY A 785 -35.61 -40.74 20.63
N GLU A 786 -35.94 -41.41 19.52
CA GLU A 786 -34.94 -41.90 18.57
C GLU A 786 -34.15 -40.73 17.95
N ARG A 787 -34.83 -39.64 17.57
CA ARG A 787 -34.17 -38.42 17.06
C ARG A 787 -33.26 -37.77 18.12
N ALA A 788 -33.70 -37.70 19.38
CA ALA A 788 -32.86 -37.20 20.47
C ALA A 788 -31.58 -38.03 20.64
N LEU A 789 -31.68 -39.36 20.57
CA LEU A 789 -30.53 -40.27 20.63
C LEU A 789 -29.60 -40.14 19.43
N VAL A 790 -30.11 -39.97 18.20
CA VAL A 790 -29.26 -39.73 17.02
C VAL A 790 -28.49 -38.42 17.15
N SER A 791 -29.17 -37.34 17.57
CA SER A 791 -28.54 -36.04 17.82
C SER A 791 -27.49 -36.11 18.93
N ALA A 792 -27.76 -36.83 20.02
CA ALA A 792 -26.80 -37.04 21.10
C ALA A 792 -25.57 -37.83 20.63
N ALA A 793 -25.76 -38.90 19.85
CA ALA A 793 -24.67 -39.69 19.28
C ALA A 793 -23.75 -38.84 18.38
N LEU A 794 -24.32 -37.95 17.55
CA LEU A 794 -23.57 -37.05 16.68
C LEU A 794 -22.85 -35.95 17.48
N LEU A 795 -23.52 -35.37 18.47
CA LEU A 795 -22.92 -34.38 19.38
C LEU A 795 -21.73 -34.96 20.14
N PHE A 796 -21.85 -36.18 20.69
CA PHE A 796 -20.76 -36.85 21.39
C PHE A 796 -19.59 -37.21 20.45
N ALA A 797 -19.86 -37.59 19.21
CA ALA A 797 -18.81 -37.81 18.20
C ALA A 797 -18.00 -36.54 17.90
N LEU A 798 -18.67 -35.39 17.78
CA LEU A 798 -18.03 -34.09 17.59
C LEU A 798 -17.21 -33.67 18.82
N LEU A 799 -17.79 -33.82 20.02
CA LEU A 799 -17.15 -33.49 21.30
C LEU A 799 -15.93 -34.37 21.63
N GLU A 800 -15.89 -35.63 21.18
CA GLU A 800 -14.73 -36.50 21.39
C GLU A 800 -13.51 -36.09 20.53
N ILE A 801 -13.77 -35.58 19.32
CA ILE A 801 -12.75 -35.21 18.33
C ILE A 801 -12.20 -33.82 18.57
N ASN A 802 -13.05 -32.87 18.96
CA ASN A 802 -12.64 -31.52 19.34
C ASN A 802 -13.19 -31.19 20.75
N PRO A 803 -12.57 -31.73 21.82
CA PRO A 803 -13.08 -31.59 23.18
C PRO A 803 -13.03 -30.12 23.64
N PRO A 804 -14.18 -29.47 23.91
CA PRO A 804 -14.19 -28.13 24.46
C PRO A 804 -13.77 -28.17 25.95
N PRO A 805 -13.32 -27.04 26.53
CA PRO A 805 -12.96 -26.99 27.94
C PRO A 805 -14.15 -27.31 28.86
N PHE A 806 -15.35 -26.83 28.50
CA PHE A 806 -16.60 -27.16 29.16
C PHE A 806 -17.75 -27.32 28.15
N CYS A 807 -18.80 -28.02 28.56
CA CYS A 807 -20.04 -28.22 27.81
C CYS A 807 -21.24 -28.08 28.75
N LEU A 808 -22.24 -27.27 28.35
CA LEU A 808 -23.50 -27.13 29.06
C LEU A 808 -24.59 -27.88 28.30
N LEU A 809 -25.34 -28.73 29.00
CA LEU A 809 -26.46 -29.51 28.47
C LEU A 809 -27.72 -29.19 29.30
N ASP A 810 -28.82 -28.83 28.65
CA ASP A 810 -30.06 -28.37 29.29
C ASP A 810 -31.24 -29.27 28.87
N GLU A 811 -31.81 -30.01 29.83
CA GLU A 811 -32.91 -30.99 29.72
C GLU A 811 -32.81 -32.00 28.55
N VAL A 812 -31.60 -32.29 28.05
CA VAL A 812 -31.33 -33.17 26.89
C VAL A 812 -31.82 -34.61 27.12
N ASP A 813 -31.93 -35.03 28.37
CA ASP A 813 -32.39 -36.35 28.81
C ASP A 813 -33.91 -36.45 29.03
N ALA A 814 -34.66 -35.34 28.97
CA ALA A 814 -36.12 -35.33 29.18
C ALA A 814 -36.91 -36.09 28.09
N ALA A 815 -36.30 -36.34 26.92
CA ALA A 815 -36.88 -37.10 25.81
C ALA A 815 -36.47 -38.58 25.78
N LEU A 816 -35.75 -39.07 26.79
CA LEU A 816 -35.15 -40.41 26.84
C LEU A 816 -35.82 -41.30 27.91
N ASP A 817 -35.99 -42.59 27.62
CA ASP A 817 -36.37 -43.58 28.64
C ASP A 817 -35.21 -43.91 29.59
N GLU A 818 -35.54 -44.42 30.78
CA GLU A 818 -34.56 -44.74 31.84
C GLU A 818 -33.41 -45.66 31.36
N SER A 819 -33.67 -46.59 30.42
CA SER A 819 -32.63 -47.49 29.90
C SER A 819 -31.63 -46.75 29.00
N ASN A 820 -32.13 -45.78 28.23
CA ASN A 820 -31.33 -44.92 27.36
C ASN A 820 -30.58 -43.84 28.16
N VAL A 821 -31.17 -43.32 29.23
CA VAL A 821 -30.52 -42.36 30.14
C VAL A 821 -29.29 -42.95 30.82
N VAL A 822 -29.31 -44.22 31.23
CA VAL A 822 -28.10 -44.91 31.76
C VAL A 822 -26.98 -44.93 30.70
N ARG A 823 -27.30 -45.36 29.46
CA ARG A 823 -26.31 -45.43 28.36
C ARG A 823 -25.74 -44.05 27.99
N PHE A 824 -26.58 -43.01 28.03
CA PHE A 824 -26.20 -41.61 27.84
C PHE A 824 -25.24 -41.13 28.95
N CYS A 825 -25.54 -41.42 30.22
CA CYS A 825 -24.68 -41.10 31.36
C CYS A 825 -23.31 -41.80 31.27
N ASP A 826 -23.23 -43.03 30.77
CA ASP A 826 -21.98 -43.79 30.69
C ASP A 826 -21.10 -43.41 29.47
N ILE A 827 -21.66 -42.70 28.48
CA ILE A 827 -20.85 -41.97 27.48
C ILE A 827 -20.33 -40.66 28.09
N LEU A 828 -21.20 -39.90 28.77
CA LEU A 828 -20.81 -38.65 29.44
C LEU A 828 -19.70 -38.85 30.48
N LYS A 829 -19.75 -39.90 31.31
CA LYS A 829 -18.68 -40.23 32.27
C LYS A 829 -17.31 -40.48 31.61
N ARG A 830 -17.29 -40.98 30.37
CA ARG A 830 -16.05 -41.16 29.59
C ARG A 830 -15.55 -39.84 29.03
N LEU A 831 -16.43 -39.02 28.45
CA LEU A 831 -16.07 -37.69 27.93
C LEU A 831 -15.65 -36.72 29.06
N ALA A 832 -16.23 -36.87 30.26
CA ALA A 832 -15.93 -36.09 31.45
C ALA A 832 -14.47 -36.20 31.94
N GLN A 833 -13.70 -37.17 31.44
CA GLN A 833 -12.25 -37.27 31.68
C GLN A 833 -11.44 -36.19 30.94
N ARG A 834 -12.05 -35.47 29.98
CA ARG A 834 -11.40 -34.45 29.14
C ARG A 834 -12.14 -33.11 29.06
N THR A 835 -13.46 -33.11 29.17
CA THR A 835 -14.32 -31.92 29.08
C THR A 835 -15.15 -31.78 30.34
N GLN A 836 -15.25 -30.57 30.91
CA GLN A 836 -16.13 -30.33 32.06
C GLN A 836 -17.59 -30.27 31.61
N PHE A 837 -18.40 -31.26 32.00
CA PHE A 837 -19.85 -31.23 31.75
C PHE A 837 -20.60 -30.55 32.89
N ILE A 838 -21.49 -29.62 32.52
CA ILE A 838 -22.51 -29.04 33.39
C ILE A 838 -23.85 -29.49 32.79
N MET A 839 -24.74 -30.07 33.59
CA MET A 839 -26.06 -30.47 33.13
C MET A 839 -27.17 -29.93 34.02
N ILE A 840 -28.21 -29.41 33.39
CA ILE A 840 -29.48 -29.04 33.99
C ILE A 840 -30.46 -30.16 33.63
N THR A 841 -31.02 -30.83 34.64
CA THR A 841 -31.92 -31.97 34.48
C THR A 841 -32.74 -32.19 35.75
N HIS A 842 -33.96 -32.73 35.59
CA HIS A 842 -34.81 -33.22 36.67
C HIS A 842 -34.78 -34.76 36.80
N ASN A 843 -33.97 -35.46 35.98
CA ASN A 843 -33.93 -36.92 35.92
C ASN A 843 -33.02 -37.51 37.02
N ARG A 844 -33.60 -38.37 37.86
CA ARG A 844 -32.92 -38.99 39.01
C ARG A 844 -31.72 -39.86 38.60
N VAL A 845 -31.79 -40.56 37.47
CA VAL A 845 -30.70 -41.43 36.99
C VAL A 845 -29.48 -40.59 36.63
N THR A 846 -29.71 -39.46 35.97
CA THR A 846 -28.68 -38.50 35.55
C THR A 846 -28.08 -37.76 36.75
N MET A 847 -28.92 -37.28 37.67
CA MET A 847 -28.47 -36.66 38.92
C MET A 847 -27.57 -37.61 39.75
N THR A 848 -27.93 -38.89 39.85
CA THR A 848 -27.15 -39.92 40.56
C THR A 848 -25.80 -40.20 39.90
N SER A 849 -25.62 -39.84 38.62
CA SER A 849 -24.37 -39.99 37.88
C SER A 849 -23.41 -38.80 37.99
N ALA A 850 -23.80 -37.70 38.66
CA ALA A 850 -22.99 -36.48 38.78
C ALA A 850 -22.14 -36.46 40.06
N GLN A 851 -20.90 -35.96 39.98
CA GLN A 851 -20.00 -35.81 41.13
C GLN A 851 -20.45 -34.68 42.08
N VAL A 852 -21.02 -33.61 41.52
CA VAL A 852 -21.52 -32.43 42.24
C VAL A 852 -22.89 -32.05 41.70
N ILE A 853 -23.85 -31.85 42.59
CA ILE A 853 -25.19 -31.35 42.28
C ILE A 853 -25.30 -29.91 42.78
N TYR A 854 -25.84 -29.04 41.93
CA TYR A 854 -26.26 -27.69 42.30
C TYR A 854 -27.78 -27.61 42.24
N GLY A 855 -28.41 -27.32 43.39
CA GLY A 855 -29.86 -27.17 43.50
C GLY A 855 -30.24 -25.69 43.60
N VAL A 856 -31.17 -25.23 42.76
CA VAL A 856 -31.75 -23.88 42.88
C VAL A 856 -33.02 -23.97 43.72
N SER A 857 -33.11 -23.16 44.76
CA SER A 857 -34.24 -23.13 45.70
C SER A 857 -34.79 -21.71 45.84
N MET A 858 -36.11 -21.56 45.75
CA MET A 858 -36.78 -20.27 45.95
C MET A 858 -37.09 -20.07 47.44
N GLY A 859 -36.54 -19.01 48.03
CA GLY A 859 -36.96 -18.55 49.36
C GLY A 859 -38.33 -17.86 49.31
N GLY A 860 -38.96 -17.65 50.47
CA GLY A 860 -40.22 -16.89 50.57
C GLY A 860 -40.13 -15.46 50.02
N ASP A 861 -38.92 -14.89 49.98
CA ASP A 861 -38.61 -13.59 49.40
C ASP A 861 -38.67 -13.56 47.85
N SER A 862 -39.03 -14.67 47.20
CA SER A 862 -38.99 -14.86 45.73
C SER A 862 -37.61 -14.69 45.08
N ILE A 863 -36.54 -14.86 45.86
CA ILE A 863 -35.14 -14.82 45.39
C ILE A 863 -34.61 -16.25 45.28
N SER A 864 -34.08 -16.60 44.10
CA SER A 864 -33.36 -17.84 43.85
C SER A 864 -32.07 -17.91 44.68
N ARG A 865 -31.93 -18.94 45.52
CA ARG A 865 -30.69 -19.27 46.23
C ARG A 865 -30.11 -20.56 45.67
N LEU A 866 -28.80 -20.59 45.47
CA LEU A 866 -28.08 -21.74 44.93
C LEU A 866 -27.45 -22.54 46.08
N LEU A 867 -27.80 -23.82 46.15
CA LEU A 867 -27.29 -24.81 47.08
C LEU A 867 -26.34 -25.75 46.34
N SER A 868 -25.30 -26.26 47.00
CA SER A 868 -24.33 -27.19 46.40
C SER A 868 -24.11 -28.41 47.30
N MET A 869 -23.94 -29.57 46.67
CA MET A 869 -23.69 -30.85 47.33
C MET A 869 -22.76 -31.70 46.48
N LYS A 870 -21.68 -32.24 47.07
CA LYS A 870 -20.89 -33.30 46.43
C LYS A 870 -21.49 -34.66 46.79
N LEU A 871 -21.58 -35.58 45.82
CA LEU A 871 -22.11 -36.91 46.10
C LEU A 871 -21.14 -37.78 46.92
N GLU A 872 -19.84 -37.54 46.82
CA GLU A 872 -18.78 -38.30 47.53
C GLU A 872 -18.80 -38.09 49.05
N GLU A 873 -19.46 -37.03 49.55
CA GLU A 873 -19.53 -36.65 50.97
C GLU A 873 -20.92 -36.95 51.59
N ALA A 874 -21.86 -37.50 50.82
CA ALA A 874 -23.23 -37.75 51.27
C ALA A 874 -23.36 -39.10 52.01
N PRO A 875 -23.82 -39.13 53.28
CA PRO A 875 -24.08 -40.39 53.98
C PRO A 875 -25.28 -41.11 53.35
N VAL A 876 -25.18 -42.44 53.22
CA VAL A 876 -26.25 -43.28 52.67
C VAL A 876 -27.43 -43.34 53.64
N ALA A 877 -28.39 -42.42 53.47
CA ALA A 877 -29.64 -42.37 54.21
C ALA A 877 -30.62 -43.44 53.67
N GLY A 878 -30.52 -44.66 54.20
CA GLY A 878 -31.48 -45.73 53.94
C GLY A 878 -32.84 -45.51 54.62
N ASP A 879 -33.88 -46.13 54.03
CA ASP A 879 -35.23 -46.40 54.54
C ASP A 879 -35.95 -45.34 55.39
N ARG A 880 -36.90 -44.64 54.73
CA ARG A 880 -38.14 -44.12 55.31
C ARG A 880 -39.29 -44.20 54.30
#